data_AF-A0A1E1M5I3-F1
#
_entry.id   AF-A0A1E1M5I3-F1
#
_cell.length_a   1.000
_cell.length_b   1.000
_cell.length_c   1.000
_cell.angle_alpha   90.00
_cell.angle_beta   90.00
_cell.angle_gamma   90.00
#
_symmetry.space_group_name_H-M   'P 1'
#
loop_
_entity.id
_entity.type
_entity.pdbx_description
1 polymer ?
#
loop_
_entity_poly.entity_id
_entity_poly.type
_entity_poly.pdbx_seq_one_letter_code
_entity_poly.pdbx_strand_id
1 'polypeptide(L)'
;MDKEIVDLDNELWPQKRLRAPDEKIPTDPANLMDNWFISSKETKRQRDSKDPRERRAWEARRDLHPLSKEKVQWWWKYSRKSRQRKWTVSRNEQHKSSRKTSNLTLNEPTSSFPIEFGNFEISWIYRDCWVCGDTQEFLNKIYSKFEVKGIVPEQNVWQIFACLVSELVPENQAWQGAPVYIISSPNTIWQIGKCMLHIVTRGRFWDEDYNALNPVERNQKFGQFKQETLQANYTKNLMKYILGCLTIKEYERFTRQQLMVHFQAVQDIYDGTYVPPPVEDPLDGPYTPKDSRIPAKLTQEEGLFYEGLIQVLETRELQSKKDGIDRRPHIVAITDLAKDYDDLMAMICLKELDRLGIIKIEGFVANLMPADRRALFGRGALDSLGRKDIPVARGTVGDAKRQLNNYLHEFDNTERFIADAKTELEDGQDLLARIFTERSRETKITVLTISSLMDIAQFSKDQTDLLRSGLANVVLQGGYRMEGDKLVPDPAAANNRFDLEGAEIFHKFMQDNEIPSTAWTKVAANATPIYSSLFEFLLNTGHPLGLYLHAVQTSQELNFYERCCSDKPFAPHMTQDWAVTTKSTWFAAGHEPDEPYPMGEAMLPFFTKVIGYDALAVVGASGEDVLQHFGIVKPLKKRLDANHPLHRLIGVPKSDGKGDDDGLPEEENFNGKMLGVAISALMKGSILSFQQGLS
;
A
#
# COMPACT_ATOMS: atom_id res chain seq x y z
N MET A 1 -6.98 -34.09 31.08
CA MET A 1 -7.60 -32.80 30.70
C MET A 1 -6.91 -32.39 29.41
N ASP A 2 -7.55 -32.59 28.27
CA ASP A 2 -7.08 -32.00 27.03
C ASP A 2 -7.26 -30.49 27.17
N LYS A 3 -6.16 -29.73 27.11
CA LYS A 3 -6.23 -28.27 27.09
C LYS A 3 -6.83 -27.91 25.74
N GLU A 4 -8.03 -27.35 25.74
CA GLU A 4 -8.64 -26.74 24.55
C GLU A 4 -7.64 -25.72 23.99
N ILE A 5 -7.28 -25.86 22.73
CA ILE A 5 -6.40 -24.91 22.05
C ILE A 5 -7.26 -23.67 21.77
N VAL A 6 -6.98 -22.57 22.46
CA VAL A 6 -7.64 -21.29 22.21
C VAL A 6 -7.24 -20.81 20.82
N ASP A 7 -8.22 -20.62 19.95
CA ASP A 7 -8.00 -20.06 18.61
C ASP A 7 -7.79 -18.55 18.69
N LEU A 8 -6.53 -18.15 18.88
CA LEU A 8 -6.14 -16.73 18.96
C LEU A 8 -6.43 -15.95 17.67
N ASP A 9 -6.62 -16.62 16.53
CA ASP A 9 -7.07 -15.93 15.32
C ASP A 9 -8.49 -15.40 15.50
N ASN A 10 -9.38 -16.18 16.11
CA ASN A 10 -10.77 -15.73 16.34
C ASN A 10 -10.89 -14.71 17.48
N GLU A 11 -10.05 -14.80 18.51
CA GLU A 11 -10.13 -13.95 19.69
C GLU A 11 -9.46 -12.58 19.51
N LEU A 12 -8.32 -12.51 18.81
CA LEU A 12 -7.56 -11.26 18.63
C LEU A 12 -7.90 -10.51 17.35
N TRP A 13 -8.58 -11.16 16.41
CA TRP A 13 -9.04 -10.48 15.21
C TRP A 13 -10.31 -9.70 15.56
N PRO A 14 -10.41 -8.38 15.29
CA PRO A 14 -11.71 -7.72 15.27
C PRO A 14 -12.64 -8.53 14.36
N GLN A 15 -13.72 -9.09 14.93
CA GLN A 15 -14.61 -10.07 14.29
C GLN A 15 -15.27 -9.51 13.02
N LYS A 16 -14.53 -9.45 11.92
CA LYS A 16 -15.09 -9.34 10.58
C LYS A 16 -15.34 -10.75 10.06
N ARG A 17 -16.46 -11.38 10.48
CA ARG A 17 -17.33 -12.25 9.66
C ARG A 17 -18.30 -13.11 10.48
N LEU A 18 -19.59 -12.92 10.20
CA LEU A 18 -20.57 -14.00 10.08
C LEU A 18 -20.94 -14.11 8.59
N ARG A 19 -20.38 -15.08 7.85
CA ARG A 19 -20.95 -15.59 6.58
C ARG A 19 -20.63 -17.07 6.36
N ALA A 20 -21.55 -17.69 5.61
CA ALA A 20 -21.84 -19.11 5.35
C ALA A 20 -20.69 -20.00 4.80
N PRO A 21 -20.87 -21.35 4.75
CA PRO A 21 -19.78 -22.33 4.75
C PRO A 21 -18.93 -22.56 3.48
N ASP A 22 -19.17 -21.93 2.33
CA ASP A 22 -18.60 -22.43 1.05
C ASP A 22 -17.81 -21.42 0.18
N GLU A 23 -17.52 -20.21 0.65
CA GLU A 23 -16.72 -19.26 -0.15
C GLU A 23 -15.22 -19.38 0.15
N LYS A 24 -14.45 -19.68 -0.92
CA LYS A 24 -12.98 -19.69 -0.94
C LYS A 24 -12.41 -18.46 -0.24
N ILE A 25 -11.32 -18.71 0.48
CA ILE A 25 -10.67 -17.82 1.44
C ILE A 25 -10.43 -16.43 0.81
N PRO A 26 -10.99 -15.35 1.37
CA PRO A 26 -10.50 -14.02 1.08
C PRO A 26 -9.09 -13.95 1.65
N THR A 27 -8.13 -13.77 0.75
CA THR A 27 -6.74 -13.56 1.12
C THR A 27 -6.63 -12.47 2.18
N ASP A 28 -5.95 -12.79 3.29
CA ASP A 28 -5.54 -11.78 4.24
C ASP A 28 -4.34 -11.05 3.61
N PRO A 29 -4.47 -9.77 3.21
CA PRO A 29 -3.34 -9.01 2.67
C PRO A 29 -2.19 -8.88 3.68
N ALA A 30 -2.44 -9.18 4.96
CA ALA A 30 -1.47 -9.21 6.04
C ALA A 30 -0.90 -10.62 6.32
N ASN A 31 -1.13 -11.63 5.47
CA ASN A 31 -0.55 -12.95 5.66
C ASN A 31 0.97 -12.93 5.41
N LEU A 32 1.73 -12.64 6.46
CA LEU A 32 3.19 -12.60 6.41
C LEU A 32 3.83 -13.98 6.16
N MET A 33 3.04 -15.07 6.26
CA MET A 33 3.43 -16.44 5.88
C MET A 33 3.65 -16.65 4.38
N ASP A 34 3.42 -15.65 3.57
CA ASP A 34 3.70 -15.71 2.14
C ASP A 34 4.93 -14.85 1.79
N ASN A 35 5.29 -13.95 2.71
CA ASN A 35 6.46 -13.09 2.62
C ASN A 35 7.75 -13.75 3.11
N TRP A 36 7.71 -14.88 3.82
CA TRP A 36 8.93 -15.51 4.38
C TRP A 36 9.91 -15.97 3.29
N PHE A 37 9.42 -16.44 2.15
CA PHE A 37 10.29 -16.90 1.08
C PHE A 37 10.96 -15.73 0.37
N ILE A 38 10.19 -14.68 0.08
CA ILE A 38 10.72 -13.40 -0.40
C ILE A 38 11.80 -12.93 0.58
N SER A 39 11.52 -13.01 1.88
CA SER A 39 12.45 -12.67 2.96
C SER A 39 13.70 -13.57 3.01
N SER A 40 13.62 -14.82 2.56
CA SER A 40 14.79 -15.68 2.44
C SER A 40 15.64 -15.30 1.22
N LYS A 41 15.01 -15.23 0.03
CA LYS A 41 15.67 -14.91 -1.25
C LYS A 41 16.38 -13.55 -1.20
N GLU A 42 15.72 -12.56 -0.64
CA GLU A 42 16.26 -11.21 -0.54
C GLU A 42 17.36 -11.12 0.55
N THR A 43 17.30 -11.89 1.63
CA THR A 43 18.44 -11.98 2.57
C THR A 43 19.67 -12.58 1.90
N LYS A 44 19.48 -13.63 1.09
CA LYS A 44 20.56 -14.21 0.25
C LYS A 44 21.09 -13.18 -0.75
N ARG A 45 20.20 -12.45 -1.42
CA ARG A 45 20.57 -11.36 -2.33
C ARG A 45 21.41 -10.29 -1.64
N GLN A 46 21.01 -9.83 -0.45
CA GLN A 46 21.73 -8.81 0.31
C GLN A 46 23.13 -9.27 0.73
N ARG A 47 23.27 -10.55 1.12
CA ARG A 47 24.58 -11.16 1.36
C ARG A 47 25.46 -11.07 0.12
N ASP A 48 24.95 -11.50 -1.03
CA ASP A 48 25.76 -11.63 -2.26
C ASP A 48 25.81 -10.33 -3.07
N SER A 49 25.19 -9.25 -2.56
CA SER A 49 25.10 -7.96 -3.24
C SER A 49 26.45 -7.27 -3.32
N LYS A 50 26.66 -6.58 -4.45
CA LYS A 50 27.79 -5.67 -4.63
C LYS A 50 27.53 -4.28 -4.01
N ASP A 51 26.28 -3.96 -3.66
CA ASP A 51 25.94 -2.71 -2.99
C ASP A 51 26.40 -2.78 -1.52
N PRO A 52 27.33 -1.91 -1.08
CA PRO A 52 27.82 -1.90 0.29
C PRO A 52 26.72 -1.73 1.35
N ARG A 53 25.59 -1.09 1.02
CA ARG A 53 24.50 -0.84 1.96
C ARG A 53 23.71 -2.10 2.25
N GLU A 54 23.35 -2.84 1.20
CA GLU A 54 22.69 -4.13 1.32
C GLU A 54 23.57 -5.12 2.09
N ARG A 55 24.88 -5.11 1.77
CA ARG A 55 25.86 -5.91 2.47
C ARG A 55 25.98 -5.54 3.95
N ARG A 56 26.08 -4.24 4.29
CA ARG A 56 26.10 -3.76 5.69
C ARG A 56 24.83 -4.13 6.44
N ALA A 57 23.66 -4.06 5.81
CA ALA A 57 22.41 -4.44 6.45
C ALA A 57 22.38 -5.95 6.79
N TRP A 58 22.90 -6.79 5.89
CA TRP A 58 23.09 -8.22 6.16
C TRP A 58 24.14 -8.46 7.24
N GLU A 59 25.30 -7.79 7.18
CA GLU A 59 26.38 -7.87 8.18
C GLU A 59 25.90 -7.46 9.56
N ALA A 60 25.15 -6.36 9.69
CA ALA A 60 24.58 -5.93 10.97
C ALA A 60 23.66 -6.99 11.59
N ARG A 61 22.87 -7.72 10.78
CA ARG A 61 22.07 -8.85 11.29
C ARG A 61 22.94 -10.05 11.65
N ARG A 62 23.97 -10.33 10.85
CA ARG A 62 24.91 -11.42 11.08
C ARG A 62 25.76 -11.19 12.33
N ASP A 63 26.15 -9.95 12.62
CA ASP A 63 26.94 -9.58 13.80
C ASP A 63 26.15 -9.73 15.10
N LEU A 64 24.82 -9.66 15.02
CA LEU A 64 23.93 -9.99 16.14
C LEU A 64 23.66 -11.49 16.27
N HIS A 65 24.15 -12.30 15.35
CA HIS A 65 24.05 -13.75 15.49
C HIS A 65 24.73 -14.16 16.79
N PRO A 66 24.15 -15.09 17.57
CA PRO A 66 24.80 -15.75 18.69
C PRO A 66 26.32 -15.92 18.50
N LEU A 67 27.10 -15.28 19.38
CA LEU A 67 28.57 -15.24 19.31
C LEU A 67 29.14 -16.63 19.63
N SER A 68 30.38 -16.91 19.20
CA SER A 68 31.10 -18.10 19.66
C SER A 68 31.26 -18.09 21.19
N LYS A 69 31.57 -19.24 21.80
CA LYS A 69 31.63 -19.48 23.27
C LYS A 69 32.56 -18.56 24.10
N GLU A 70 33.14 -17.51 23.52
CA GLU A 70 33.81 -16.45 24.28
C GLU A 70 32.79 -15.81 25.25
N LYS A 71 32.88 -16.22 26.51
CA LYS A 71 31.88 -15.97 27.56
C LYS A 71 31.52 -14.49 27.63
N VAL A 72 30.24 -14.23 27.36
CA VAL A 72 29.55 -12.97 27.66
C VAL A 72 29.89 -12.56 29.10
N GLN A 73 30.69 -11.50 29.29
CA GLN A 73 31.19 -11.09 30.62
C GLN A 73 30.14 -10.29 31.42
N TRP A 74 28.87 -10.41 31.10
CA TRP A 74 27.80 -9.58 31.65
C TRP A 74 26.50 -10.37 31.75
N TRP A 75 25.69 -10.05 32.76
CA TRP A 75 24.40 -10.70 32.97
C TRP A 75 23.39 -9.76 33.63
N TRP A 76 22.10 -10.03 33.40
CA TRP A 76 21.03 -9.46 34.20
C TRP A 76 20.98 -10.15 35.57
N LYS A 77 21.01 -9.35 36.63
CA LYS A 77 20.63 -9.78 37.98
C LYS A 77 19.16 -9.48 38.18
N TYR A 78 18.35 -10.53 38.28
CA TYR A 78 16.91 -10.39 38.49
C TYR A 78 16.59 -10.34 39.98
N SER A 79 15.65 -9.46 40.33
CA SER A 79 15.06 -9.36 41.65
C SER A 79 13.60 -9.76 41.56
N ARG A 80 13.26 -10.95 42.07
CA ARG A 80 11.86 -11.40 42.15
C ARG A 80 11.02 -10.44 42.98
N LYS A 81 11.59 -9.90 44.07
CA LYS A 81 10.90 -8.99 44.99
C LYS A 81 10.51 -7.67 44.34
N SER A 82 11.39 -7.09 43.53
CA SER A 82 11.13 -5.80 42.89
C SER A 82 10.63 -5.92 41.45
N ARG A 83 10.48 -7.14 40.91
CA ARG A 83 10.20 -7.40 39.49
C ARG A 83 11.08 -6.56 38.56
N GLN A 84 12.36 -6.44 38.91
CA GLN A 84 13.34 -5.68 38.16
C GLN A 84 14.51 -6.57 37.77
N ARG A 85 15.10 -6.26 36.63
CA ARG A 85 16.41 -6.76 36.22
C ARG A 85 17.42 -5.63 36.28
N LYS A 86 18.62 -5.94 36.77
CA LYS A 86 19.73 -5.01 36.92
C LYS A 86 20.88 -5.48 36.06
N TRP A 87 21.38 -4.60 35.18
CA TRP A 87 22.56 -4.94 34.38
C TRP A 87 23.79 -5.00 35.28
N THR A 88 24.56 -6.08 35.19
CA THR A 88 25.80 -6.27 35.95
C THR A 88 26.91 -6.79 35.05
N VAL A 89 28.07 -6.12 35.10
CA VAL A 89 29.29 -6.56 34.43
C VAL A 89 30.06 -7.46 35.40
N SER A 90 30.39 -8.66 34.96
CA SER A 90 31.26 -9.57 35.69
C SER A 90 32.68 -9.03 35.62
N ARG A 91 33.22 -8.54 36.75
CA ARG A 91 34.67 -8.35 36.84
C ARG A 91 35.31 -9.73 36.91
N ASN A 92 35.98 -10.12 35.82
CA ASN A 92 36.79 -11.34 35.77
C ASN A 92 37.57 -11.52 37.09
N GLU A 93 37.42 -12.69 37.71
CA GLU A 93 38.09 -13.00 38.99
C GLU A 93 39.63 -12.94 38.89
N GLN A 94 40.19 -12.92 37.67
CA GLN A 94 41.63 -12.74 37.43
C GLN A 94 42.21 -11.41 37.93
N HIS A 95 41.39 -10.39 38.24
CA HIS A 95 41.85 -9.15 38.90
C HIS A 95 41.61 -9.11 40.42
N LYS A 96 41.17 -10.20 41.06
CA LYS A 96 41.04 -10.24 42.54
C LYS A 96 42.40 -10.11 43.26
N SER A 97 43.53 -10.33 42.58
CA SER A 97 44.88 -10.21 43.16
C SER A 97 45.47 -8.80 43.22
N SER A 98 44.86 -7.77 42.61
CA SER A 98 45.38 -6.37 42.66
C SER A 98 44.60 -5.42 43.59
N ARG A 99 43.68 -5.92 44.43
CA ARG A 99 42.88 -5.11 45.36
C ARG A 99 43.66 -4.61 46.59
N LYS A 100 44.69 -3.80 46.39
CA LYS A 100 45.28 -3.02 47.50
C LYS A 100 45.46 -1.51 47.29
N THR A 101 45.23 -0.95 46.11
CA THR A 101 45.38 0.51 45.93
C THR A 101 44.47 1.06 44.83
N SER A 102 43.31 1.61 45.21
CA SER A 102 42.76 2.89 44.71
C SER A 102 41.24 2.97 44.96
N ASN A 103 40.84 3.97 45.76
CA ASN A 103 39.46 4.39 46.02
C ASN A 103 38.86 5.20 44.85
N LEU A 104 39.13 4.81 43.61
CA LEU A 104 38.45 5.37 42.44
C LEU A 104 37.23 4.49 42.12
N THR A 105 36.16 4.67 42.90
CA THR A 105 34.82 4.20 42.54
C THR A 105 34.35 4.99 41.32
N LEU A 106 34.76 4.55 40.13
CA LEU A 106 34.00 4.79 38.91
C LEU A 106 32.58 4.28 39.19
N ASN A 107 31.62 5.20 39.24
CA ASN A 107 30.19 4.92 39.27
C ASN A 107 29.86 4.17 37.97
N GLU A 108 30.06 2.85 37.96
CA GLU A 108 29.58 2.02 36.86
C GLU A 108 28.06 2.20 36.80
N PRO A 109 27.52 2.68 35.66
CA PRO A 109 26.09 2.97 35.54
C PRO A 109 25.33 1.67 35.70
N THR A 110 24.72 1.46 36.87
CA THR A 110 23.83 0.34 37.06
C THR A 110 22.42 0.73 36.68
N SER A 111 21.99 0.31 35.50
CA SER A 111 20.62 0.52 35.04
C SER A 111 19.71 -0.61 35.51
N SER A 112 18.54 -0.25 36.03
CA SER A 112 17.50 -1.19 36.46
C SER A 112 16.28 -1.03 35.56
N PHE A 113 15.76 -2.15 35.07
CA PHE A 113 14.61 -2.19 34.16
C PHE A 113 13.51 -3.06 34.77
N PRO A 114 12.24 -2.71 34.57
CA PRO A 114 11.13 -3.58 34.97
C PRO A 114 11.14 -4.87 34.14
N ILE A 115 10.71 -5.97 34.77
CA ILE A 115 10.39 -7.23 34.11
C ILE A 115 8.91 -7.13 33.71
N GLU A 116 8.67 -6.69 32.48
CA GLU A 116 7.32 -6.51 31.91
C GLU A 116 6.64 -7.87 31.73
N PHE A 117 7.20 -8.70 30.84
CA PHE A 117 6.93 -10.14 30.75
C PHE A 117 8.17 -10.89 31.22
N GLY A 118 8.05 -12.06 31.82
CA GLY A 118 9.27 -12.76 32.18
C GLY A 118 9.09 -13.97 33.07
N ASN A 119 9.39 -15.12 32.48
CA ASN A 119 9.81 -16.28 33.24
C ASN A 119 11.35 -16.22 33.36
N PHE A 120 11.85 -16.11 34.59
CA PHE A 120 13.29 -16.07 34.90
C PHE A 120 14.07 -17.20 34.23
N GLU A 121 13.44 -18.37 34.11
CA GLU A 121 14.04 -19.54 33.51
C GLU A 121 14.20 -19.40 31.99
N ILE A 122 13.20 -18.84 31.30
CA ILE A 122 13.28 -18.56 29.86
C ILE A 122 14.39 -17.54 29.60
N SER A 123 14.42 -16.43 30.35
CA SER A 123 15.48 -15.43 30.24
C SER A 123 16.86 -16.03 30.47
N TRP A 124 16.98 -16.93 31.45
CA TRP A 124 18.23 -17.61 31.75
C TRP A 124 18.66 -18.52 30.60
N ILE A 125 17.77 -19.38 30.09
CA ILE A 125 18.04 -20.27 28.95
C ILE A 125 18.44 -19.48 27.70
N TYR A 126 17.72 -18.39 27.40
CA TYR A 126 18.02 -17.54 26.25
C TYR A 126 19.42 -16.95 26.32
N ARG A 127 19.83 -16.40 27.47
CA ARG A 127 21.17 -15.80 27.57
C ARG A 127 22.28 -16.86 27.60
N ASP A 128 22.12 -17.89 28.43
CA ASP A 128 23.19 -18.86 28.68
C ASP A 128 23.44 -19.74 27.46
N CYS A 129 22.42 -19.97 26.63
CA CYS A 129 22.53 -20.80 25.44
C CYS A 129 22.44 -19.98 24.15
N TRP A 130 21.31 -19.29 23.89
CA TRP A 130 21.11 -18.58 22.62
C TRP A 130 22.11 -17.44 22.43
N VAL A 131 22.24 -16.50 23.37
CA VAL A 131 23.18 -15.37 23.20
C VAL A 131 24.64 -15.84 23.12
N CYS A 132 24.98 -16.97 23.76
CA CYS A 132 26.31 -17.57 23.78
C CYS A 132 26.64 -18.49 22.59
N GLY A 133 25.80 -18.57 21.56
CA GLY A 133 26.09 -19.39 20.38
C GLY A 133 25.62 -20.84 20.43
N ASP A 134 25.12 -21.31 21.57
CA ASP A 134 24.71 -22.72 21.73
C ASP A 134 23.22 -22.91 21.41
N THR A 135 22.87 -22.74 20.14
CA THR A 135 21.49 -22.82 19.64
C THR A 135 20.87 -24.21 19.85
N GLN A 136 21.67 -25.27 19.79
CA GLN A 136 21.19 -26.63 20.06
C GLN A 136 20.93 -26.86 21.55
N GLU A 137 21.83 -26.44 22.45
CA GLU A 137 21.55 -26.51 23.90
C GLU A 137 20.34 -25.66 24.28
N PHE A 138 20.16 -24.50 23.65
CA PHE A 138 18.98 -23.66 23.81
C PHE A 138 17.70 -24.44 23.49
N LEU A 139 17.62 -25.03 22.29
CA LEU A 139 16.46 -25.82 21.88
C LEU A 139 16.24 -27.00 22.80
N ASN A 140 17.29 -27.74 23.16
CA ASN A 140 17.18 -28.87 24.08
C ASN A 140 16.58 -28.46 25.43
N LYS A 141 17.02 -27.32 26.00
CA LYS A 141 16.48 -26.81 27.27
C LYS A 141 15.04 -26.34 27.14
N ILE A 142 14.70 -25.60 26.09
CA ILE A 142 13.33 -25.16 25.84
C ILE A 142 12.39 -26.37 25.70
N TYR A 143 12.74 -27.33 24.85
CA TYR A 143 11.93 -28.52 24.65
C TYR A 143 11.86 -29.39 25.91
N SER A 144 12.96 -29.63 26.62
CA SER A 144 12.94 -30.42 27.87
C SER A 144 11.98 -29.88 28.94
N LYS A 145 11.67 -28.57 28.91
CA LYS A 145 10.83 -27.90 29.91
C LYS A 145 9.42 -27.61 29.45
N PHE A 146 9.27 -27.21 28.20
CA PHE A 146 8.01 -26.67 27.69
C PHE A 146 7.35 -27.58 26.65
N GLU A 147 8.00 -28.68 26.23
CA GLU A 147 7.45 -29.64 25.28
C GLU A 147 6.31 -30.45 25.87
N VAL A 148 5.28 -30.66 25.04
CA VAL A 148 4.21 -31.63 25.25
C VAL A 148 4.03 -32.38 23.94
N LYS A 149 4.22 -33.71 23.95
CA LYS A 149 4.02 -34.60 22.77
C LYS A 149 4.79 -34.17 21.50
N GLY A 150 6.05 -33.74 21.60
CA GLY A 150 6.79 -33.37 20.39
C GLY A 150 6.69 -31.91 19.98
N ILE A 151 5.90 -31.07 20.66
CA ILE A 151 5.69 -29.67 20.31
C ILE A 151 5.74 -28.79 21.55
N VAL A 152 6.12 -27.52 21.40
CA VAL A 152 5.94 -26.54 22.48
C VAL A 152 4.53 -25.97 22.30
N PRO A 153 3.61 -26.13 23.26
CA PRO A 153 2.26 -25.60 23.14
C PRO A 153 2.27 -24.10 22.85
N GLU A 154 1.35 -23.63 22.01
CA GLU A 154 1.31 -22.24 21.56
C GLU A 154 1.36 -21.20 22.69
N GLN A 155 0.63 -21.43 23.79
CA GLN A 155 0.67 -20.58 24.98
C GLN A 155 2.11 -20.40 25.52
N ASN A 156 2.89 -21.49 25.54
CA ASN A 156 4.28 -21.45 25.98
C ASN A 156 5.15 -20.72 24.94
N VAL A 157 4.87 -20.86 23.64
CA VAL A 157 5.58 -20.12 22.59
C VAL A 157 5.38 -18.62 22.74
N TRP A 158 4.15 -18.15 22.98
CA TRP A 158 3.87 -16.74 23.25
C TRP A 158 4.55 -16.23 24.52
N GLN A 159 4.55 -17.01 25.60
CA GLN A 159 5.27 -16.65 26.83
C GLN A 159 6.78 -16.53 26.59
N ILE A 160 7.37 -17.45 25.81
CA ILE A 160 8.77 -17.35 25.42
C ILE A 160 8.98 -16.07 24.61
N PHE A 161 8.16 -15.83 23.58
CA PHE A 161 8.26 -14.67 22.71
C PHE A 161 8.21 -13.35 23.48
N ALA A 162 7.20 -13.19 24.34
CA ALA A 162 7.04 -12.03 25.19
C ALA A 162 8.23 -11.83 26.13
N CYS A 163 8.75 -12.93 26.70
CA CYS A 163 9.95 -12.91 27.54
C CYS A 163 11.16 -12.39 26.75
N LEU A 164 11.43 -12.92 25.55
CA LEU A 164 12.57 -12.51 24.73
C LEU A 164 12.52 -11.03 24.34
N VAL A 165 11.35 -10.54 23.91
CA VAL A 165 11.18 -9.13 23.54
C VAL A 165 11.30 -8.23 24.77
N SER A 166 10.79 -8.68 25.91
CA SER A 166 10.94 -7.93 27.16
C SER A 166 12.40 -7.76 27.54
N GLU A 167 13.30 -8.72 27.23
CA GLU A 167 14.75 -8.68 27.51
C GLU A 167 15.47 -7.54 26.80
N LEU A 168 14.89 -6.99 25.72
CA LEU A 168 15.42 -5.83 25.04
C LEU A 168 15.21 -4.54 25.85
N VAL A 169 16.25 -3.71 25.90
CA VAL A 169 16.27 -2.37 26.48
C VAL A 169 15.78 -1.37 25.43
N PRO A 170 14.76 -0.54 25.71
CA PRO A 170 14.34 0.52 24.80
C PRO A 170 15.52 1.42 24.41
N GLU A 171 15.63 1.81 23.14
CA GLU A 171 16.76 2.60 22.62
C GLU A 171 16.96 3.91 23.39
N ASN A 172 15.86 4.59 23.72
CA ASN A 172 15.86 5.82 24.53
C ASN A 172 16.23 5.62 26.00
N GLN A 173 16.37 4.37 26.47
CA GLN A 173 16.80 4.00 27.82
C GLN A 173 18.16 3.28 27.82
N ALA A 174 18.78 3.10 26.64
CA ALA A 174 20.09 2.51 26.53
C ALA A 174 21.16 3.46 27.12
N TRP A 175 22.15 2.89 27.80
CA TRP A 175 23.29 3.64 28.31
C TRP A 175 24.47 3.59 27.33
N GLN A 176 25.41 4.52 27.46
CA GLN A 176 26.61 4.53 26.62
C GLN A 176 27.40 3.22 26.81
N GLY A 177 27.65 2.49 25.71
CA GLY A 177 28.33 1.20 25.74
C GLY A 177 27.44 0.00 26.11
N ALA A 178 26.12 0.18 26.18
CA ALA A 178 25.20 -0.95 26.22
C ALA A 178 25.44 -1.88 25.01
N PRO A 179 25.51 -3.21 25.19
CA PRO A 179 25.69 -4.11 24.06
C PRO A 179 24.56 -3.97 23.05
N VAL A 180 24.90 -3.83 21.77
CA VAL A 180 23.92 -3.59 20.70
C VAL A 180 22.84 -4.68 20.65
N TYR A 181 23.20 -5.92 20.96
CA TYR A 181 22.29 -7.05 20.91
C TYR A 181 21.23 -7.10 22.04
N ILE A 182 21.35 -6.26 23.08
CA ILE A 182 20.29 -6.10 24.08
C ILE A 182 19.49 -4.82 23.88
N ILE A 183 19.89 -3.93 22.98
CA ILE A 183 19.17 -2.69 22.69
C ILE A 183 18.11 -2.99 21.65
N SER A 184 16.87 -2.59 21.94
CA SER A 184 15.75 -2.70 21.02
C SER A 184 16.04 -1.93 19.74
N SER A 185 16.31 -2.67 18.67
CA SER A 185 16.49 -2.18 17.30
C SER A 185 15.75 -3.12 16.33
N PRO A 186 15.52 -2.69 15.08
CA PRO A 186 14.98 -3.58 14.04
C PRO A 186 15.78 -4.87 13.89
N ASN A 187 17.10 -4.85 14.10
CA ASN A 187 17.97 -6.01 13.92
C ASN A 187 17.93 -6.97 15.14
N THR A 188 17.76 -6.46 16.37
CA THR A 188 17.55 -7.35 17.53
C THR A 188 16.15 -7.97 17.54
N ILE A 189 15.12 -7.25 17.06
CA ILE A 189 13.78 -7.83 16.88
C ILE A 189 13.84 -8.97 15.86
N TRP A 190 14.60 -8.79 14.77
CA TRP A 190 14.83 -9.84 13.80
C TRP A 190 15.48 -11.09 14.42
N GLN A 191 16.48 -10.92 15.29
CA GLN A 191 17.10 -12.04 16.01
C GLN A 191 16.13 -12.78 16.92
N ILE A 192 15.19 -12.07 17.56
CA ILE A 192 14.12 -12.71 18.32
C ILE A 192 13.19 -13.50 17.38
N GLY A 193 12.80 -12.92 16.24
CA GLY A 193 12.02 -13.62 15.23
C GLY A 193 12.69 -14.92 14.77
N LYS A 194 14.01 -14.88 14.53
CA LYS A 194 14.83 -16.07 14.23
C LYS A 194 14.75 -17.09 15.36
N CYS A 195 14.96 -16.65 16.60
CA CYS A 195 14.89 -17.52 17.78
C CYS A 195 13.52 -18.21 17.89
N MET A 196 12.43 -17.47 17.70
CA MET A 196 11.08 -18.02 17.73
C MET A 196 10.83 -19.01 16.59
N LEU A 197 11.35 -18.73 15.40
CA LEU A 197 11.26 -19.67 14.28
C LEU A 197 12.00 -20.98 14.58
N HIS A 198 13.22 -20.92 15.13
CA HIS A 198 13.94 -22.12 15.58
C HIS A 198 13.15 -22.92 16.62
N ILE A 199 12.43 -22.25 17.53
CA ILE A 199 11.56 -22.94 18.47
C ILE A 199 10.46 -23.68 17.70
N VAL A 200 9.64 -22.99 16.91
CA VAL A 200 8.48 -23.64 16.27
C VAL A 200 8.86 -24.67 15.20
N THR A 201 10.06 -24.58 14.62
CA THR A 201 10.58 -25.55 13.64
C THR A 201 11.52 -26.59 14.24
N ARG A 202 11.85 -26.56 15.54
CA ARG A 202 12.90 -27.42 16.15
C ARG A 202 14.28 -27.23 15.52
N GLY A 203 14.62 -26.01 15.16
CA GLY A 203 15.87 -25.65 14.48
C GLY A 203 15.93 -26.08 13.02
N ARG A 204 14.82 -26.59 12.48
CA ARG A 204 14.71 -26.95 11.07
C ARG A 204 14.53 -25.72 10.20
N PHE A 205 14.86 -25.87 8.93
CA PHE A 205 14.65 -24.90 7.86
C PHE A 205 15.35 -23.56 8.08
N TRP A 206 16.39 -23.50 8.91
CA TRP A 206 17.24 -22.31 8.99
C TRP A 206 18.61 -22.60 8.42
N ASP A 207 19.05 -21.75 7.50
CA ASP A 207 20.37 -21.79 6.90
C ASP A 207 21.29 -20.82 7.66
N GLU A 208 22.23 -21.38 8.41
CA GLU A 208 23.16 -20.59 9.21
C GLU A 208 24.23 -19.89 8.39
N ASP A 209 24.51 -20.32 7.17
CA ASP A 209 25.51 -19.65 6.31
C ASP A 209 24.92 -18.39 5.68
N TYR A 210 23.65 -18.48 5.25
CA TYR A 210 22.95 -17.35 4.66
C TYR A 210 22.20 -16.49 5.69
N ASN A 211 22.07 -16.99 6.92
CA ASN A 211 21.27 -16.40 7.98
C ASN A 211 19.82 -16.14 7.51
N ALA A 212 19.22 -17.15 6.88
CA ALA A 212 17.92 -17.07 6.21
C ALA A 212 17.17 -18.41 6.29
N LEU A 213 15.87 -18.40 5.97
CA LEU A 213 15.06 -19.63 5.95
C LEU A 213 15.45 -20.52 4.76
N ASN A 214 15.75 -21.80 4.99
CA ASN A 214 16.02 -22.78 3.95
C ASN A 214 14.69 -23.34 3.39
N PRO A 215 14.41 -23.21 2.08
CA PRO A 215 13.15 -23.71 1.51
C PRO A 215 13.03 -25.24 1.56
N VAL A 216 14.15 -25.98 1.64
CA VAL A 216 14.14 -27.44 1.65
C VAL A 216 15.09 -27.97 2.72
N GLU A 217 14.60 -28.84 3.59
CA GLU A 217 15.45 -29.54 4.56
C GLU A 217 15.07 -31.02 4.63
N ARG A 218 16.08 -31.90 4.48
CA ARG A 218 15.91 -33.36 4.51
C ARG A 218 14.83 -33.85 3.51
N ASN A 219 14.84 -33.29 2.30
CA ASN A 219 13.87 -33.56 1.22
C ASN A 219 12.41 -33.17 1.52
N GLN A 220 12.13 -32.50 2.65
CA GLN A 220 10.83 -31.90 2.91
C GLN A 220 10.89 -30.41 2.53
N LYS A 221 9.89 -29.92 1.80
CA LYS A 221 9.73 -28.49 1.53
C LYS A 221 9.19 -27.76 2.77
N PHE A 222 9.63 -26.53 3.01
CA PHE A 222 9.13 -25.73 4.14
C PHE A 222 7.62 -25.52 4.03
N GLY A 223 7.08 -25.28 2.83
CA GLY A 223 5.63 -25.18 2.60
C GLY A 223 4.80 -26.35 3.06
N GLN A 224 5.24 -27.55 2.68
CA GLN A 224 4.63 -28.79 3.13
C GLN A 224 4.71 -28.92 4.65
N PHE A 225 5.88 -28.66 5.25
CA PHE A 225 6.04 -28.67 6.71
C PHE A 225 5.16 -27.60 7.40
N LYS A 226 5.04 -26.42 6.80
CA LYS A 226 4.17 -25.33 7.25
C LYS A 226 2.72 -25.80 7.29
N GLN A 227 2.22 -26.42 6.23
CA GLN A 227 0.84 -26.92 6.17
C GLN A 227 0.60 -28.09 7.13
N GLU A 228 1.48 -29.11 7.10
CA GLU A 228 1.29 -30.35 7.85
C GLU A 228 1.61 -30.21 9.34
N THR A 229 2.56 -29.33 9.69
CA THR A 229 3.07 -29.20 11.07
C THR A 229 2.76 -27.84 11.67
N LEU A 230 3.15 -26.72 11.04
CA LEU A 230 3.00 -25.42 11.71
C LEU A 230 1.52 -25.02 11.83
N GLN A 231 0.77 -25.06 10.73
CA GLN A 231 -0.66 -24.71 10.70
C GLN A 231 -1.53 -25.70 11.50
N ALA A 232 -1.06 -26.94 11.69
CA ALA A 232 -1.74 -27.92 12.52
C ALA A 232 -1.56 -27.69 14.02
N ASN A 233 -0.51 -26.95 14.44
CA ASN A 233 -0.14 -26.80 15.86
C ASN A 233 -0.13 -25.34 16.35
N TYR A 234 -0.12 -24.37 15.45
CA TYR A 234 -0.01 -22.95 15.77
C TYR A 234 -0.99 -22.11 14.95
N THR A 235 -1.57 -21.10 15.58
CA THR A 235 -2.46 -20.12 14.94
C THR A 235 -1.73 -19.30 13.87
N LYS A 236 -2.49 -18.73 12.93
CA LYS A 236 -1.94 -17.81 11.92
C LYS A 236 -1.39 -16.55 12.58
N ASN A 237 -2.00 -16.11 13.68
CA ASN A 237 -1.60 -14.94 14.46
C ASN A 237 -0.18 -15.09 14.99
N LEU A 238 0.13 -16.21 15.67
CA LEU A 238 1.50 -16.47 16.14
C LEU A 238 2.50 -16.40 14.99
N MET A 239 2.19 -17.10 13.89
CA MET A 239 3.08 -17.13 12.73
C MET A 239 3.25 -15.74 12.10
N LYS A 240 2.19 -14.93 12.02
CA LYS A 240 2.26 -13.54 11.55
C LYS A 240 3.24 -12.72 12.37
N TYR A 241 3.19 -12.80 13.70
CA TYR A 241 4.09 -12.04 14.56
C TYR A 241 5.55 -12.50 14.49
N ILE A 242 5.78 -13.82 14.43
CA ILE A 242 7.13 -14.38 14.23
C ILE A 242 7.72 -13.90 12.90
N LEU A 243 6.95 -14.02 11.81
CA LEU A 243 7.42 -13.67 10.48
C LEU A 243 7.53 -12.16 10.25
N GLY A 244 6.68 -11.35 10.87
CA GLY A 244 6.83 -9.90 10.83
C GLY A 244 8.06 -9.38 11.56
N CYS A 245 8.56 -10.11 12.56
CA CYS A 245 9.89 -9.83 13.12
C CYS A 245 11.02 -10.14 12.11
N LEU A 246 10.80 -11.14 11.25
CA LEU A 246 11.76 -11.59 10.24
C LEU A 246 11.71 -10.81 8.92
N THR A 247 10.76 -9.88 8.74
CA THR A 247 10.64 -9.04 7.54
C THR A 247 11.96 -8.34 7.21
N ILE A 248 12.34 -8.30 5.94
CA ILE A 248 13.63 -7.72 5.55
C ILE A 248 13.68 -6.22 5.72
N LYS A 249 12.62 -5.53 5.30
CA LYS A 249 12.56 -4.07 5.38
C LYS A 249 12.47 -3.67 6.84
N GLU A 250 13.53 -3.00 7.31
CA GLU A 250 13.66 -2.63 8.73
C GLU A 250 12.46 -1.82 9.25
N TYR A 251 11.90 -0.96 8.39
CA TYR A 251 10.76 -0.11 8.72
C TYR A 251 9.41 -0.85 8.72
N GLU A 252 9.34 -2.07 8.19
CA GLU A 252 8.14 -2.93 8.23
C GLU A 252 8.17 -3.92 9.40
N ARG A 253 9.32 -4.06 10.09
CA ARG A 253 9.42 -4.94 11.27
C ARG A 253 8.63 -4.35 12.42
N PHE A 254 8.11 -5.23 13.27
CA PHE A 254 7.51 -4.79 14.52
C PHE A 254 8.53 -4.09 15.41
N THR A 255 8.11 -3.02 16.04
CA THR A 255 8.84 -2.40 17.14
C THR A 255 8.61 -3.20 18.43
N ARG A 256 9.53 -3.09 19.39
CA ARG A 256 9.33 -3.64 20.74
C ARG A 256 7.98 -3.21 21.31
N GLN A 257 7.62 -1.94 21.19
CA GLN A 257 6.37 -1.43 21.76
C GLN A 257 5.14 -2.11 21.15
N GLN A 258 5.09 -2.27 19.83
CA GLN A 258 3.98 -2.96 19.15
C GLN A 258 3.84 -4.41 19.62
N LEU A 259 4.96 -5.13 19.72
CA LEU A 259 4.97 -6.52 20.20
C LEU A 259 4.49 -6.60 21.65
N MET A 260 4.97 -5.72 22.54
CA MET A 260 4.60 -5.74 23.96
C MET A 260 3.12 -5.44 24.19
N VAL A 261 2.53 -4.51 23.43
CA VAL A 261 1.09 -4.26 23.45
C VAL A 261 0.32 -5.51 23.00
N HIS A 262 0.76 -6.18 21.95
CA HIS A 262 0.12 -7.40 21.47
C HIS A 262 0.23 -8.55 22.46
N PHE A 263 1.41 -8.78 23.07
CA PHE A 263 1.61 -9.84 24.04
C PHE A 263 0.74 -9.66 25.29
N GLN A 264 0.47 -8.42 25.70
CA GLN A 264 -0.49 -8.16 26.77
C GLN A 264 -1.87 -8.68 26.39
N ALA A 265 -2.36 -8.38 25.18
CA ALA A 265 -3.65 -8.86 24.71
C ALA A 265 -3.71 -10.40 24.61
N VAL A 266 -2.65 -11.04 24.11
CA VAL A 266 -2.54 -12.51 24.08
C VAL A 266 -2.58 -13.10 25.49
N GLN A 267 -1.86 -12.50 26.44
CA GLN A 267 -1.86 -12.94 27.82
C GLN A 267 -3.25 -12.79 28.44
N ASP A 268 -3.91 -11.66 28.22
CA ASP A 268 -5.26 -11.41 28.73
C ASP A 268 -6.25 -12.46 28.20
N ILE A 269 -6.08 -12.97 26.98
CA ILE A 269 -6.93 -14.05 26.44
C ILE A 269 -6.70 -15.35 27.19
N TYR A 270 -5.44 -15.76 27.33
CA TYR A 270 -5.12 -16.99 28.07
C TYR A 270 -5.51 -16.92 29.54
N ASP A 271 -5.49 -15.71 30.12
CA ASP A 271 -5.92 -15.44 31.50
C ASP A 271 -7.45 -15.27 31.61
N GLY A 272 -8.19 -15.25 30.49
CA GLY A 272 -9.65 -15.07 30.45
C GLY A 272 -10.12 -13.66 30.82
N THR A 273 -9.24 -12.67 30.76
CA THR A 273 -9.50 -11.26 31.09
C THR A 273 -9.56 -10.36 29.87
N TYR A 274 -9.35 -10.90 28.68
CA TYR A 274 -9.41 -10.13 27.45
C TYR A 274 -10.82 -9.61 27.21
N VAL A 275 -10.91 -8.29 27.08
CA VAL A 275 -12.10 -7.61 26.59
C VAL A 275 -11.75 -7.19 25.16
N PRO A 276 -12.34 -7.81 24.13
CA PRO A 276 -12.11 -7.36 22.78
C PRO A 276 -12.47 -5.88 22.68
N PRO A 277 -11.66 -5.06 21.97
CA PRO A 277 -12.10 -3.71 21.65
C PRO A 277 -13.48 -3.82 20.99
N PRO A 278 -14.41 -2.89 21.26
CA PRO A 278 -15.73 -2.92 20.66
C PRO A 278 -15.54 -3.11 19.15
N VAL A 279 -16.11 -4.19 18.62
CA VAL A 279 -16.03 -4.50 17.19
C VAL A 279 -16.75 -3.35 16.51
N GLU A 280 -15.98 -2.45 15.90
CA GLU A 280 -16.56 -1.54 14.91
C GLU A 280 -17.23 -2.44 13.88
N ASP A 281 -18.54 -2.30 13.73
CA ASP A 281 -19.33 -3.14 12.83
C ASP A 281 -18.56 -3.30 11.51
N PRO A 282 -18.38 -4.54 11.01
CA PRO A 282 -17.62 -4.79 9.81
C PRO A 282 -18.09 -3.85 8.71
N LEU A 283 -17.26 -2.87 8.36
CA LEU A 283 -17.65 -1.88 7.36
C LEU A 283 -17.81 -2.50 5.94
N ASP A 284 -17.66 -3.81 5.80
CA ASP A 284 -17.89 -4.58 4.58
C ASP A 284 -19.33 -5.11 4.47
N GLY A 285 -20.16 -4.88 5.49
CA GLY A 285 -21.59 -5.23 5.47
C GLY A 285 -22.38 -4.41 4.44
N PRO A 286 -23.61 -4.84 4.07
CA PRO A 286 -24.47 -4.04 3.22
C PRO A 286 -24.89 -2.75 3.92
N TYR A 287 -24.73 -1.62 3.24
CA TYR A 287 -25.19 -0.33 3.72
C TYR A 287 -26.68 -0.14 3.47
N THR A 288 -27.37 0.45 4.45
CA THR A 288 -28.76 0.91 4.30
C THR A 288 -28.75 2.43 4.10
N PRO A 289 -29.14 2.94 2.92
CA PRO A 289 -29.18 4.37 2.65
C PRO A 289 -30.03 5.15 3.65
N LYS A 290 -29.41 6.15 4.30
CA LYS A 290 -30.11 7.13 5.15
C LYS A 290 -30.59 8.36 4.39
N ASP A 291 -30.04 8.59 3.19
CA ASP A 291 -30.35 9.71 2.31
C ASP A 291 -30.72 9.18 0.92
N SER A 292 -31.75 9.76 0.30
CA SER A 292 -32.29 9.32 -0.98
C SER A 292 -31.34 9.52 -2.16
N ARG A 293 -30.29 10.35 -2.01
CA ARG A 293 -29.25 10.53 -3.02
C ARG A 293 -28.26 9.38 -3.06
N ILE A 294 -28.22 8.52 -2.04
CA ILE A 294 -27.26 7.41 -1.92
C ILE A 294 -27.87 6.14 -2.51
N PRO A 295 -27.22 5.49 -3.49
CA PRO A 295 -27.74 4.26 -4.07
C PRO A 295 -27.71 3.10 -3.07
N ALA A 296 -28.70 2.21 -3.20
CA ALA A 296 -28.71 0.95 -2.48
C ALA A 296 -27.66 -0.02 -3.04
N LYS A 297 -27.32 -1.08 -2.27
CA LYS A 297 -26.34 -2.15 -2.60
C LYS A 297 -24.86 -1.74 -2.50
N LEU A 298 -24.57 -0.64 -1.81
CA LEU A 298 -23.21 -0.28 -1.39
C LEU A 298 -22.79 -1.08 -0.15
N THR A 299 -21.49 -1.18 0.09
CA THR A 299 -20.96 -1.61 1.40
C THR A 299 -21.07 -0.47 2.42
N GLN A 300 -20.92 -0.77 3.71
CA GLN A 300 -20.95 0.24 4.78
C GLN A 300 -19.84 1.29 4.60
N GLU A 301 -18.60 0.91 4.23
CA GLU A 301 -17.52 1.88 3.90
C GLU A 301 -17.93 2.80 2.75
N GLU A 302 -18.49 2.24 1.67
CA GLU A 302 -18.94 2.99 0.50
C GLU A 302 -20.10 3.93 0.85
N GLY A 303 -21.09 3.46 1.62
CA GLY A 303 -22.22 4.27 2.06
C GLY A 303 -21.83 5.43 2.98
N LEU A 304 -20.92 5.19 3.93
CA LEU A 304 -20.38 6.24 4.79
C LEU A 304 -19.56 7.26 4.00
N PHE A 305 -18.87 6.84 2.93
CA PHE A 305 -18.23 7.78 2.01
C PHE A 305 -19.26 8.70 1.33
N TYR A 306 -20.42 8.20 0.91
CA TYR A 306 -21.51 9.06 0.41
C TYR A 306 -22.06 10.00 1.48
N GLU A 307 -22.26 9.54 2.73
CA GLU A 307 -22.70 10.40 3.82
C GLU A 307 -21.72 11.57 4.04
N GLY A 308 -20.41 11.30 3.98
CA GLY A 308 -19.38 12.34 4.08
C GLY A 308 -19.41 13.33 2.90
N LEU A 309 -19.61 12.85 1.66
CA LEU A 309 -19.76 13.73 0.49
C LEU A 309 -20.97 14.66 0.65
N ILE A 310 -22.09 14.14 1.14
CA ILE A 310 -23.29 14.93 1.42
C ILE A 310 -23.01 16.02 2.46
N GLN A 311 -22.27 15.71 3.54
CA GLN A 311 -21.90 16.71 4.54
C GLN A 311 -21.02 17.83 3.96
N VAL A 312 -20.08 17.47 3.07
CA VAL A 312 -19.26 18.46 2.34
C VAL A 312 -20.14 19.34 1.46
N LEU A 313 -21.07 18.75 0.71
CA LEU A 313 -22.00 19.50 -0.13
C LEU A 313 -22.86 20.47 0.70
N GLU A 314 -23.47 20.00 1.79
CA GLU A 314 -24.30 20.84 2.66
C GLU A 314 -23.51 22.02 3.23
N THR A 315 -22.24 21.78 3.60
CA THR A 315 -21.33 22.83 4.05
C THR A 315 -21.08 23.86 2.95
N ARG A 316 -20.80 23.41 1.71
CA ARG A 316 -20.62 24.31 0.56
C ARG A 316 -21.88 25.12 0.28
N GLU A 317 -23.05 24.49 0.26
CA GLU A 317 -24.32 25.17 0.01
C GLU A 317 -24.64 26.22 1.08
N LEU A 318 -24.40 25.90 2.36
CA LEU A 318 -24.56 26.85 3.46
C LEU A 318 -23.65 28.08 3.28
N GLN A 319 -22.40 27.86 2.87
CA GLN A 319 -21.45 28.95 2.63
C GLN A 319 -21.83 29.77 1.39
N SER A 320 -22.19 29.12 0.29
CA SER A 320 -22.64 29.76 -0.95
C SER A 320 -23.94 30.55 -0.76
N LYS A 321 -24.89 30.08 0.06
CA LYS A 321 -26.08 30.87 0.44
C LYS A 321 -25.72 32.12 1.23
N LYS A 322 -24.61 32.10 1.98
CA LYS A 322 -24.16 33.21 2.82
C LYS A 322 -23.47 34.32 2.02
N ASP A 323 -22.66 33.97 1.01
CA ASP A 323 -21.86 34.95 0.27
C ASP A 323 -22.08 34.99 -1.25
N GLY A 324 -22.93 34.12 -1.79
CA GLY A 324 -23.23 34.04 -3.22
C GLY A 324 -22.12 33.39 -4.07
N ILE A 325 -21.08 32.80 -3.46
CA ILE A 325 -19.94 32.24 -4.18
C ILE A 325 -20.11 30.73 -4.34
N ASP A 326 -20.15 30.24 -5.59
CA ASP A 326 -20.09 28.81 -5.88
C ASP A 326 -18.69 28.26 -5.57
N ARG A 327 -18.64 27.20 -4.77
CA ARG A 327 -17.40 26.55 -4.32
C ARG A 327 -17.17 25.20 -4.96
N ARG A 328 -18.07 24.75 -5.82
CA ARG A 328 -17.92 23.48 -6.54
C ARG A 328 -16.76 23.62 -7.52
N PRO A 329 -15.83 22.66 -7.59
CA PRO A 329 -14.86 22.63 -8.68
C PRO A 329 -15.59 22.46 -10.03
N HIS A 330 -15.40 23.42 -10.94
CA HIS A 330 -15.83 23.30 -12.33
C HIS A 330 -14.71 22.63 -13.13
N ILE A 331 -14.95 21.47 -13.71
CA ILE A 331 -13.92 20.60 -14.27
C ILE A 331 -14.11 20.46 -15.78
N VAL A 332 -13.03 20.72 -16.52
CA VAL A 332 -12.87 20.22 -17.89
C VAL A 332 -11.78 19.16 -17.87
N ALA A 333 -12.06 18.00 -18.49
CA ALA A 333 -11.14 16.87 -18.50
C ALA A 333 -10.56 16.62 -19.89
N ILE A 334 -9.25 16.36 -19.95
CA ILE A 334 -8.53 15.96 -21.16
C ILE A 334 -8.06 14.51 -20.96
N THR A 335 -8.48 13.62 -21.85
CA THR A 335 -8.50 12.16 -21.63
C THR A 335 -8.23 11.38 -22.93
N ASP A 336 -7.70 10.16 -22.84
CA ASP A 336 -7.42 9.26 -23.96
C ASP A 336 -8.27 7.98 -23.91
N LEU A 337 -9.56 8.16 -23.59
CA LEU A 337 -10.63 7.16 -23.54
C LEU A 337 -10.45 5.97 -24.48
N ALA A 338 -10.78 4.78 -23.98
CA ALA A 338 -10.75 3.50 -24.66
C ALA A 338 -9.34 2.93 -24.91
N LYS A 339 -8.26 3.62 -24.54
CA LYS A 339 -6.90 3.03 -24.60
C LYS A 339 -6.75 1.89 -23.61
N ASP A 340 -7.28 2.08 -22.42
CA ASP A 340 -7.37 1.10 -21.35
C ASP A 340 -8.64 1.36 -20.51
N TYR A 341 -8.75 0.69 -19.36
CA TYR A 341 -9.90 0.86 -18.48
C TYR A 341 -9.85 2.17 -17.65
N ASP A 342 -8.69 2.83 -17.53
CA ASP A 342 -8.46 3.90 -16.55
C ASP A 342 -9.31 5.14 -16.82
N ASP A 343 -9.28 5.64 -18.06
CA ASP A 343 -10.05 6.83 -18.46
C ASP A 343 -11.57 6.63 -18.29
N LEU A 344 -12.08 5.43 -18.60
CA LEU A 344 -13.49 5.14 -18.41
C LEU A 344 -13.85 5.03 -16.92
N MET A 345 -12.99 4.44 -16.09
CA MET A 345 -13.16 4.47 -14.63
C MET A 345 -13.22 5.92 -14.12
N ALA A 346 -12.31 6.78 -14.60
CA ALA A 346 -12.26 8.19 -14.26
C ALA A 346 -13.54 8.93 -14.67
N MET A 347 -14.00 8.74 -15.91
CA MET A 347 -15.25 9.33 -16.41
C MET A 347 -16.47 8.92 -15.59
N ILE A 348 -16.58 7.62 -15.23
CA ILE A 348 -17.67 7.10 -14.41
C ILE A 348 -17.65 7.75 -13.01
N CYS A 349 -16.46 7.90 -12.41
CA CYS A 349 -16.29 8.57 -11.12
C CYS A 349 -16.66 10.06 -11.18
N LEU A 350 -16.19 10.78 -12.21
CA LEU A 350 -16.54 12.19 -12.44
C LEU A 350 -18.05 12.37 -12.55
N LYS A 351 -18.72 11.56 -13.38
CA LYS A 351 -20.18 11.64 -13.56
C LYS A 351 -20.92 11.52 -12.23
N GLU A 352 -20.45 10.67 -11.32
CA GLU A 352 -21.12 10.47 -10.04
C GLU A 352 -20.88 11.62 -9.06
N LEU A 353 -19.66 12.17 -9.03
CA LEU A 353 -19.38 13.40 -8.28
C LEU A 353 -20.22 14.59 -8.79
N ASP A 354 -20.42 14.69 -10.11
CA ASP A 354 -21.26 15.73 -10.71
C ASP A 354 -22.75 15.54 -10.40
N ARG A 355 -23.25 14.30 -10.45
CA ARG A 355 -24.63 13.96 -10.06
C ARG A 355 -24.90 14.39 -8.62
N LEU A 356 -23.96 14.12 -7.71
CA LEU A 356 -24.06 14.54 -6.31
C LEU A 356 -23.90 16.06 -6.11
N GLY A 357 -23.50 16.83 -7.13
CA GLY A 357 -23.20 18.26 -7.01
C GLY A 357 -21.87 18.56 -6.30
N ILE A 358 -21.00 17.56 -6.10
CA ILE A 358 -19.67 17.74 -5.53
C ILE A 358 -18.75 18.45 -6.52
N ILE A 359 -18.93 18.23 -7.81
CA ILE A 359 -18.24 18.97 -8.86
C ILE A 359 -19.27 19.45 -9.89
N LYS A 360 -18.81 20.28 -10.83
CA LYS A 360 -19.52 20.54 -12.07
C LYS A 360 -18.64 20.15 -13.25
N ILE A 361 -19.05 19.18 -14.07
CA ILE A 361 -18.35 18.86 -15.32
C ILE A 361 -18.79 19.86 -16.39
N GLU A 362 -17.83 20.55 -16.98
CA GLU A 362 -18.04 21.48 -18.09
C GLU A 362 -17.81 20.82 -19.46
N GLY A 363 -17.00 19.76 -19.53
CA GLY A 363 -16.83 18.99 -20.76
C GLY A 363 -15.62 18.05 -20.75
N PHE A 364 -15.50 17.27 -21.82
CA PHE A 364 -14.37 16.37 -22.08
C PHE A 364 -13.73 16.67 -23.44
N VAL A 365 -12.40 16.66 -23.49
CA VAL A 365 -11.62 16.66 -24.74
C VAL A 365 -10.92 15.31 -24.85
N ALA A 366 -11.35 14.49 -25.82
CA ALA A 366 -10.79 13.16 -26.02
C ALA A 366 -9.68 13.21 -27.08
N ASN A 367 -8.43 13.11 -26.65
CA ASN A 367 -7.26 13.14 -27.52
C ASN A 367 -6.64 11.75 -27.69
N LEU A 368 -5.49 11.68 -28.35
CA LEU A 368 -4.79 10.47 -28.75
C LEU A 368 -5.44 9.74 -29.92
N MET A 369 -4.66 9.44 -30.97
CA MET A 369 -5.24 8.80 -32.15
C MET A 369 -5.81 7.39 -31.88
N PRO A 370 -6.99 7.06 -32.44
CA PRO A 370 -7.88 7.90 -33.26
C PRO A 370 -8.84 8.76 -32.42
N ALA A 371 -8.60 10.09 -32.36
CA ALA A 371 -9.30 11.00 -31.44
C ALA A 371 -10.82 11.08 -31.68
N ASP A 372 -11.28 11.09 -32.94
CA ASP A 372 -12.72 11.04 -33.28
C ASP A 372 -13.42 9.86 -32.61
N ARG A 373 -12.83 8.67 -32.70
CA ARG A 373 -13.45 7.44 -32.17
C ARG A 373 -13.46 7.43 -30.65
N ARG A 374 -12.45 8.02 -30.00
CA ARG A 374 -12.41 8.19 -28.54
C ARG A 374 -13.45 9.18 -28.05
N ALA A 375 -13.66 10.27 -28.78
CA ALA A 375 -14.75 11.21 -28.50
C ALA A 375 -16.13 10.55 -28.65
N LEU A 376 -16.36 9.76 -29.71
CA LEU A 376 -17.59 8.97 -29.87
C LEU A 376 -17.78 7.93 -28.75
N PHE A 377 -16.70 7.30 -28.31
CA PHE A 377 -16.70 6.40 -27.16
C PHE A 377 -17.15 7.14 -25.89
N GLY A 378 -16.55 8.29 -25.59
CA GLY A 378 -16.90 9.10 -24.42
C GLY A 378 -18.34 9.60 -24.47
N ARG A 379 -18.78 10.08 -25.63
CA ARG A 379 -20.16 10.51 -25.86
C ARG A 379 -21.15 9.38 -25.59
N GLY A 380 -20.88 8.20 -26.16
CA GLY A 380 -21.68 7.00 -25.96
C GLY A 380 -21.72 6.53 -24.50
N ALA A 381 -20.57 6.56 -23.82
CA ALA A 381 -20.48 6.20 -22.41
C ALA A 381 -21.30 7.14 -21.52
N LEU A 382 -21.18 8.45 -21.70
CA LEU A 382 -22.00 9.43 -20.95
C LEU A 382 -23.48 9.29 -21.26
N ASP A 383 -23.85 9.04 -22.51
CA ASP A 383 -25.25 8.80 -22.89
C ASP A 383 -25.83 7.57 -22.21
N SER A 384 -25.04 6.50 -22.10
CA SER A 384 -25.44 5.29 -21.37
C SER A 384 -25.61 5.51 -19.86
N LEU A 385 -24.97 6.55 -19.31
CA LEU A 385 -25.12 7.01 -17.92
C LEU A 385 -26.15 8.13 -17.76
N GLY A 386 -26.91 8.44 -18.81
CA GLY A 386 -27.97 9.46 -18.79
C GLY A 386 -27.49 10.91 -18.87
N ARG A 387 -26.23 11.16 -19.26
CA ARG A 387 -25.58 12.48 -19.25
C ARG A 387 -25.34 13.07 -20.64
N LYS A 388 -26.43 13.22 -21.39
CA LYS A 388 -26.42 13.82 -22.74
C LYS A 388 -26.09 15.33 -22.73
N ASP A 389 -26.18 15.95 -21.57
CA ASP A 389 -25.96 17.39 -21.34
C ASP A 389 -24.48 17.80 -21.32
N ILE A 390 -23.58 16.87 -20.98
CA ILE A 390 -22.15 17.17 -20.85
C ILE A 390 -21.49 17.08 -22.23
N PRO A 391 -20.84 18.13 -22.77
CA PRO A 391 -20.21 18.06 -24.08
C PRO A 391 -18.95 17.18 -24.10
N VAL A 392 -18.70 16.55 -25.25
CA VAL A 392 -17.48 15.79 -25.54
C VAL A 392 -16.96 16.25 -26.90
N ALA A 393 -15.71 16.68 -26.94
CA ALA A 393 -15.05 17.19 -28.13
C ALA A 393 -13.90 16.29 -28.57
N ARG A 394 -13.56 16.40 -29.85
CA ARG A 394 -12.39 15.74 -30.43
C ARG A 394 -11.13 16.55 -30.12
N GLY A 395 -10.19 15.92 -29.42
CA GLY A 395 -8.87 16.50 -29.19
C GLY A 395 -7.86 16.23 -30.30
N THR A 396 -6.61 16.57 -30.01
CA THR A 396 -5.47 16.39 -30.91
C THR A 396 -5.04 14.92 -31.05
N VAL A 397 -4.01 14.70 -31.88
CA VAL A 397 -3.37 13.39 -32.08
C VAL A 397 -2.74 12.81 -30.80
N GLY A 398 -2.46 13.64 -29.79
CA GLY A 398 -1.92 13.28 -28.47
C GLY A 398 -0.46 12.81 -28.47
N ASP A 399 -0.04 12.02 -29.46
CA ASP A 399 1.33 11.52 -29.64
C ASP A 399 1.67 11.52 -31.13
N ALA A 400 2.54 12.44 -31.54
CA ALA A 400 2.93 12.60 -32.94
C ALA A 400 3.67 11.38 -33.53
N LYS A 401 4.18 10.49 -32.66
CA LYS A 401 4.93 9.28 -33.05
C LYS A 401 4.07 8.03 -33.02
N ARG A 402 2.81 8.11 -32.59
CA ARG A 402 1.92 6.95 -32.47
C ARG A 402 1.63 6.33 -33.83
N GLN A 403 1.93 5.03 -33.96
CA GLN A 403 1.58 4.24 -35.14
C GLN A 403 0.24 3.51 -34.91
N LEU A 404 -0.71 3.67 -35.84
CA LEU A 404 -2.10 3.20 -35.75
C LEU A 404 -2.30 1.67 -35.85
N ASN A 405 -1.27 0.85 -35.64
CA ASN A 405 -1.35 -0.57 -35.96
C ASN A 405 -2.18 -1.36 -34.92
N ASN A 406 -3.37 -1.80 -35.34
CA ASN A 406 -4.25 -2.84 -34.75
C ASN A 406 -4.55 -2.75 -33.25
N TYR A 407 -5.41 -1.79 -32.88
CA TYR A 407 -5.99 -1.64 -31.54
C TYR A 407 -7.27 -2.46 -31.32
N LEU A 408 -7.22 -3.79 -31.51
CA LEU A 408 -8.42 -4.62 -31.30
C LEU A 408 -9.00 -4.36 -29.90
N HIS A 409 -8.20 -4.52 -28.85
CA HIS A 409 -8.66 -4.38 -27.47
C HIS A 409 -9.17 -2.99 -27.06
N GLU A 410 -8.80 -1.89 -27.75
CA GLU A 410 -9.21 -0.54 -27.35
C GLU A 410 -10.73 -0.33 -27.56
N PHE A 411 -11.25 -0.82 -28.69
CA PHE A 411 -12.64 -0.57 -29.09
C PHE A 411 -13.49 -1.84 -29.24
N ASP A 412 -12.99 -3.00 -28.84
CA ASP A 412 -13.77 -4.23 -28.76
C ASP A 412 -14.89 -4.11 -27.72
N ASN A 413 -16.04 -4.75 -27.97
CA ASN A 413 -17.20 -4.78 -27.08
C ASN A 413 -17.84 -3.40 -26.79
N THR A 414 -17.70 -2.46 -27.73
CA THR A 414 -18.25 -1.09 -27.60
C THR A 414 -19.59 -0.89 -28.28
N GLU A 415 -20.08 -1.88 -29.04
CA GLU A 415 -21.25 -1.79 -29.93
C GLU A 415 -22.55 -1.47 -29.18
N ARG A 416 -22.59 -1.73 -27.87
CA ARG A 416 -23.76 -1.50 -27.03
C ARG A 416 -23.90 -0.07 -26.53
N PHE A 417 -22.87 0.76 -26.65
CA PHE A 417 -22.91 2.12 -26.09
C PHE A 417 -22.19 3.18 -26.92
N ILE A 418 -21.21 2.86 -27.76
CA ILE A 418 -20.49 3.87 -28.56
C ILE A 418 -21.48 4.69 -29.39
N ALA A 419 -21.25 6.00 -29.47
CA ALA A 419 -22.10 6.88 -30.27
C ALA A 419 -22.00 6.55 -31.76
N ASP A 420 -23.06 6.87 -32.52
CA ASP A 420 -23.08 6.69 -33.97
C ASP A 420 -21.95 7.50 -34.63
N ALA A 421 -21.31 6.96 -35.66
CA ALA A 421 -20.24 7.63 -36.38
C ALA A 421 -20.67 8.97 -37.03
N LYS A 422 -21.98 9.19 -37.18
CA LYS A 422 -22.57 10.45 -37.68
C LYS A 422 -22.83 11.48 -36.57
N THR A 423 -22.60 11.14 -35.31
CA THR A 423 -22.72 12.11 -34.21
C THR A 423 -21.74 13.24 -34.44
N GLU A 424 -22.26 14.47 -34.53
CA GLU A 424 -21.44 15.66 -34.68
C GLU A 424 -20.67 15.91 -33.38
N LEU A 425 -19.35 16.04 -33.51
CA LEU A 425 -18.43 16.34 -32.42
C LEU A 425 -17.76 17.68 -32.73
N GLU A 426 -17.73 18.56 -31.75
CA GLU A 426 -17.00 19.83 -31.87
C GLU A 426 -15.48 19.62 -31.74
N ASP A 427 -14.71 20.61 -32.19
CA ASP A 427 -13.27 20.63 -31.99
C ASP A 427 -12.90 20.92 -30.52
N GLY A 428 -11.88 20.24 -30.00
CA GLY A 428 -11.45 20.36 -28.62
C GLY A 428 -11.00 21.76 -28.24
N GLN A 429 -10.33 22.49 -29.14
CA GLN A 429 -9.90 23.86 -28.89
C GLN A 429 -11.10 24.81 -28.85
N ASP A 430 -12.10 24.58 -29.71
CA ASP A 430 -13.35 25.34 -29.72
C ASP A 430 -14.16 25.13 -28.43
N LEU A 431 -14.26 23.88 -27.95
CA LEU A 431 -14.90 23.57 -26.66
C LEU A 431 -14.17 24.29 -25.51
N LEU A 432 -12.85 24.20 -25.45
CA LEU A 432 -12.06 24.87 -24.41
C LEU A 432 -12.27 26.40 -24.45
N ALA A 433 -12.20 27.01 -25.63
CA ALA A 433 -12.43 28.44 -25.81
C ALA A 433 -13.83 28.85 -25.33
N ARG A 434 -14.85 28.06 -25.67
CA ARG A 434 -16.23 28.29 -25.25
C ARG A 434 -16.40 28.18 -23.73
N ILE A 435 -15.95 27.08 -23.12
CA ILE A 435 -16.01 26.88 -21.66
C ILE A 435 -15.34 28.05 -20.93
N PHE A 436 -14.09 28.37 -21.29
CA PHE A 436 -13.35 29.42 -20.59
C PHE A 436 -13.96 30.79 -20.83
N THR A 437 -14.49 31.08 -22.02
CA THR A 437 -15.16 32.37 -22.29
C THR A 437 -16.45 32.54 -21.50
N GLU A 438 -17.27 31.49 -21.43
CA GLU A 438 -18.56 31.51 -20.73
C GLU A 438 -18.37 31.53 -19.21
N ARG A 439 -17.43 30.73 -18.68
CA ARG A 439 -17.30 30.50 -17.24
C ARG A 439 -16.33 31.43 -16.54
N SER A 440 -15.22 31.82 -17.15
CA SER A 440 -14.17 32.63 -16.47
C SER A 440 -14.66 33.93 -15.86
N ARG A 441 -15.83 34.43 -16.30
CA ARG A 441 -16.49 35.62 -15.77
C ARG A 441 -17.21 35.38 -14.44
N GLU A 442 -17.63 34.15 -14.18
CA GLU A 442 -18.42 33.75 -13.00
C GLU A 442 -17.60 32.90 -12.03
N THR A 443 -16.83 31.95 -12.58
CA THR A 443 -16.08 30.95 -11.82
C THR A 443 -14.83 30.51 -12.58
N LYS A 444 -13.79 30.14 -11.84
CA LYS A 444 -12.57 29.60 -12.44
C LYS A 444 -12.69 28.10 -12.65
N ILE A 445 -12.04 27.60 -13.69
CA ILE A 445 -12.05 26.21 -14.13
C ILE A 445 -10.86 25.45 -13.55
N THR A 446 -11.10 24.23 -13.09
CA THR A 446 -10.07 23.22 -12.85
C THR A 446 -9.87 22.40 -14.12
N VAL A 447 -8.63 22.31 -14.60
CA VAL A 447 -8.30 21.41 -15.71
C VAL A 447 -7.81 20.09 -15.14
N LEU A 448 -8.49 19.00 -15.48
CA LEU A 448 -8.07 17.64 -15.17
C LEU A 448 -7.39 17.02 -16.39
N THR A 449 -6.08 16.76 -16.32
CA THR A 449 -5.34 16.14 -17.42
C THR A 449 -4.95 14.71 -17.05
N ILE A 450 -5.63 13.75 -17.67
CA ILE A 450 -5.40 12.32 -17.48
C ILE A 450 -4.85 11.65 -18.75
N SER A 451 -4.52 12.45 -19.76
CA SER A 451 -3.87 12.01 -20.99
C SER A 451 -2.75 12.96 -21.43
N SER A 452 -2.34 12.90 -22.70
CA SER A 452 -1.37 13.82 -23.30
C SER A 452 -1.72 15.29 -23.05
N LEU A 453 -0.70 16.10 -22.77
CA LEU A 453 -0.84 17.54 -22.51
C LEU A 453 -0.89 18.40 -23.79
N MET A 454 -0.88 17.78 -24.97
CA MET A 454 -0.82 18.47 -26.27
C MET A 454 -1.95 19.52 -26.44
N ASP A 455 -3.19 19.15 -26.16
CA ASP A 455 -4.36 20.05 -26.31
C ASP A 455 -4.28 21.28 -25.40
N ILE A 456 -3.93 21.09 -24.12
CA ILE A 456 -3.85 22.21 -23.18
C ILE A 456 -2.59 23.05 -23.39
N ALA A 457 -1.49 22.43 -23.85
CA ALA A 457 -0.29 23.15 -24.23
C ALA A 457 -0.56 24.05 -25.43
N GLN A 458 -1.27 23.56 -26.45
CA GLN A 458 -1.72 24.36 -27.58
C GLN A 458 -2.63 25.51 -27.11
N PHE A 459 -3.65 25.20 -26.30
CA PHE A 459 -4.57 26.22 -25.78
C PHE A 459 -3.84 27.30 -24.95
N SER A 460 -2.82 26.92 -24.17
CA SER A 460 -2.02 27.86 -23.38
C SER A 460 -1.19 28.83 -24.23
N LYS A 461 -0.83 28.43 -25.46
CA LYS A 461 -0.13 29.29 -26.43
C LYS A 461 -1.12 30.19 -27.18
N ASP A 462 -2.22 29.62 -27.65
CA ASP A 462 -3.14 30.30 -28.55
C ASP A 462 -4.10 31.23 -27.79
N GLN A 463 -4.44 30.89 -26.55
CA GLN A 463 -5.42 31.58 -25.70
C GLN A 463 -4.86 31.90 -24.30
N THR A 464 -3.60 32.33 -24.23
CA THR A 464 -2.84 32.52 -22.97
C THR A 464 -3.58 33.33 -21.92
N ASP A 465 -4.12 34.50 -22.27
CA ASP A 465 -4.77 35.40 -21.30
C ASP A 465 -6.12 34.84 -20.82
N LEU A 466 -6.86 34.18 -21.71
CA LEU A 466 -8.12 33.52 -21.38
C LEU A 466 -7.88 32.36 -20.40
N LEU A 467 -6.88 31.51 -20.68
CA LEU A 467 -6.51 30.42 -19.78
C LEU A 467 -6.00 30.96 -18.44
N ARG A 468 -5.07 31.93 -18.43
CA ARG A 468 -4.50 32.52 -17.22
C ARG A 468 -5.58 33.08 -16.29
N SER A 469 -6.53 33.82 -16.85
CA SER A 469 -7.59 34.46 -16.07
C SER A 469 -8.65 33.48 -15.58
N GLY A 470 -8.97 32.47 -16.40
CA GLY A 470 -10.02 31.49 -16.10
C GLY A 470 -9.56 30.25 -15.34
N LEU A 471 -8.27 29.94 -15.24
CA LEU A 471 -7.77 28.71 -14.60
C LEU A 471 -7.64 28.87 -13.08
N ALA A 472 -8.25 27.95 -12.34
CA ALA A 472 -8.22 27.88 -10.88
C ALA A 472 -7.10 26.96 -10.38
N ASN A 473 -6.99 25.78 -10.99
CA ASN A 473 -6.14 24.69 -10.54
C ASN A 473 -5.91 23.70 -11.69
N VAL A 474 -4.83 22.94 -11.61
CA VAL A 474 -4.56 21.81 -12.51
C VAL A 474 -4.42 20.53 -11.69
N VAL A 475 -5.18 19.50 -12.03
CA VAL A 475 -5.00 18.16 -11.45
C VAL A 475 -4.56 17.23 -12.57
N LEU A 476 -3.48 16.48 -12.35
CA LEU A 476 -2.93 15.63 -13.40
C LEU A 476 -2.61 14.23 -12.90
N GLN A 477 -2.90 13.23 -13.74
CA GLN A 477 -2.27 11.92 -13.63
C GLN A 477 -0.93 12.01 -14.35
N GLY A 478 0.15 11.86 -13.60
CA GLY A 478 1.49 12.06 -14.12
C GLY A 478 2.51 12.38 -13.04
N GLY A 479 3.50 13.21 -13.37
CA GLY A 479 4.54 13.60 -12.43
C GLY A 479 5.33 14.79 -12.94
N TYR A 480 5.88 15.54 -12.00
CA TYR A 480 6.83 16.62 -12.25
C TYR A 480 7.79 16.72 -11.06
N ARG A 481 8.82 17.55 -11.20
CA ARG A 481 9.75 17.86 -10.11
C ARG A 481 10.21 19.31 -10.21
N MET A 482 10.73 19.83 -9.10
CA MET A 482 11.44 21.10 -9.08
C MET A 482 12.92 20.85 -9.41
N GLU A 483 13.42 21.47 -10.47
CA GLU A 483 14.84 21.51 -10.80
C GLU A 483 15.37 22.93 -10.55
N GLY A 484 15.93 23.16 -9.36
CA GLY A 484 16.11 24.52 -8.85
C GLY A 484 14.74 25.18 -8.69
N ASP A 485 14.57 26.36 -9.28
CA ASP A 485 13.29 27.08 -9.26
C ASP A 485 12.42 26.79 -10.48
N LYS A 486 12.67 25.72 -11.24
CA LYS A 486 11.90 25.38 -12.45
C LYS A 486 11.02 24.16 -12.25
N LEU A 487 9.74 24.27 -12.62
CA LEU A 487 8.82 23.14 -12.67
C LEU A 487 9.03 22.35 -13.97
N VAL A 488 9.51 21.11 -13.85
CA VAL A 488 9.88 20.27 -15.00
C VAL A 488 9.04 19.00 -15.02
N PRO A 489 8.42 18.62 -16.15
CA PRO A 489 7.69 17.37 -16.26
C PRO A 489 8.60 16.17 -16.02
N ASP A 490 8.06 15.11 -15.41
CA ASP A 490 8.77 13.84 -15.31
C ASP A 490 8.65 13.07 -16.65
N PRO A 491 9.75 12.87 -17.41
CA PRO A 491 9.70 12.14 -18.68
C PRO A 491 9.39 10.65 -18.50
N ALA A 492 9.47 10.11 -17.28
CA ALA A 492 9.07 8.73 -17.00
C ALA A 492 7.55 8.56 -16.88
N ALA A 493 6.79 9.65 -16.68
CA ALA A 493 5.33 9.62 -16.67
C ALA A 493 4.78 9.47 -18.11
N ALA A 494 3.87 8.51 -18.31
CA ALA A 494 3.37 8.17 -19.65
C ALA A 494 2.71 9.36 -20.36
N ASN A 495 1.86 10.12 -19.64
CA ASN A 495 1.14 11.26 -20.17
C ASN A 495 2.05 12.42 -20.61
N ASN A 496 3.16 12.65 -19.90
CA ASN A 496 4.18 13.60 -20.33
C ASN A 496 4.95 13.08 -21.56
N ARG A 497 5.18 11.77 -21.65
CA ARG A 497 6.02 11.18 -22.71
C ARG A 497 5.34 11.21 -24.08
N PHE A 498 4.00 11.18 -24.15
CA PHE A 498 3.27 11.29 -25.42
C PHE A 498 3.62 12.57 -26.17
N ASP A 499 3.75 13.68 -25.43
CA ASP A 499 4.18 14.96 -25.96
C ASP A 499 5.01 15.71 -24.91
N LEU A 500 6.32 15.40 -24.86
CA LEU A 500 7.21 15.99 -23.87
C LEU A 500 7.37 17.50 -24.08
N GLU A 501 7.34 17.97 -25.34
CA GLU A 501 7.40 19.39 -25.64
C GLU A 501 6.15 20.10 -25.11
N GLY A 502 4.95 19.58 -25.40
CA GLY A 502 3.71 20.09 -24.85
C GLY A 502 3.69 20.07 -23.32
N ALA A 503 4.20 19.01 -22.71
CA ALA A 503 4.35 18.93 -21.26
C ALA A 503 5.26 20.05 -20.72
N GLU A 504 6.43 20.28 -21.32
CA GLU A 504 7.34 21.36 -20.91
C GLU A 504 6.69 22.75 -21.03
N ILE A 505 5.98 23.00 -22.14
CA ILE A 505 5.23 24.25 -22.38
C ILE A 505 4.21 24.47 -21.27
N PHE A 506 3.39 23.47 -20.97
CA PHE A 506 2.29 23.64 -20.04
C PHE A 506 2.76 23.73 -18.58
N HIS A 507 3.81 22.97 -18.19
CA HIS A 507 4.41 23.11 -16.86
C HIS A 507 5.04 24.48 -16.67
N LYS A 508 5.72 25.00 -17.70
CA LYS A 508 6.23 26.37 -17.69
C LYS A 508 5.08 27.38 -17.56
N PHE A 509 3.99 27.20 -18.30
CA PHE A 509 2.81 28.05 -18.18
C PHE A 509 2.25 28.04 -16.75
N MET A 510 2.07 26.88 -16.12
CA MET A 510 1.57 26.80 -14.74
C MET A 510 2.46 27.59 -13.78
N GLN A 511 3.77 27.43 -13.89
CA GLN A 511 4.73 28.10 -13.02
C GLN A 511 4.77 29.61 -13.26
N ASP A 512 4.90 30.06 -14.51
CA ASP A 512 5.00 31.48 -14.86
C ASP A 512 3.75 32.29 -14.45
N ASN A 513 2.61 31.62 -14.29
CA ASN A 513 1.32 32.22 -13.96
C ASN A 513 0.82 31.88 -12.56
N GLU A 514 1.68 31.31 -11.71
CA GLU A 514 1.39 30.95 -10.31
C GLU A 514 0.12 30.08 -10.16
N ILE A 515 -0.13 29.21 -11.14
CA ILE A 515 -1.30 28.33 -11.15
C ILE A 515 -1.02 27.13 -10.23
N PRO A 516 -1.85 26.90 -9.20
CA PRO A 516 -1.72 25.72 -8.37
C PRO A 516 -1.89 24.43 -9.18
N SER A 517 -1.13 23.40 -8.82
CA SER A 517 -1.29 22.10 -9.45
C SER A 517 -1.08 20.94 -8.47
N THR A 518 -1.70 19.80 -8.76
CA THR A 518 -1.52 18.56 -8.00
C THR A 518 -1.34 17.38 -8.96
N ALA A 519 -0.20 16.69 -8.85
CA ALA A 519 0.13 15.52 -9.64
C ALA A 519 -0.02 14.23 -8.83
N TRP A 520 -0.83 13.30 -9.36
CA TRP A 520 -1.03 11.97 -8.83
C TRP A 520 -0.16 10.99 -9.61
N THR A 521 0.83 10.40 -8.93
CA THR A 521 1.84 9.57 -9.59
C THR A 521 1.50 8.08 -9.56
N LYS A 522 2.31 7.27 -10.27
CA LYS A 522 2.23 5.80 -10.22
C LYS A 522 2.38 5.21 -8.82
N VAL A 523 3.06 5.90 -7.90
CA VAL A 523 3.19 5.45 -6.50
C VAL A 523 1.82 5.43 -5.84
N ALA A 524 1.01 6.46 -6.09
CA ALA A 524 -0.33 6.55 -5.56
C ALA A 524 -1.22 5.42 -6.07
N ALA A 525 -1.16 5.14 -7.37
CA ALA A 525 -1.90 4.05 -8.00
C ALA A 525 -1.47 2.68 -7.44
N ASN A 526 -0.16 2.44 -7.33
CA ASN A 526 0.38 1.19 -6.80
C ASN A 526 -0.01 0.93 -5.34
N ALA A 527 -0.15 1.96 -4.50
CA ALA A 527 -0.53 1.79 -3.09
C ALA A 527 -2.05 1.88 -2.84
N THR A 528 -2.85 2.11 -3.88
CA THR A 528 -4.31 2.14 -3.79
C THR A 528 -4.89 0.77 -4.16
N PRO A 529 -5.56 0.08 -3.23
CA PRO A 529 -6.20 -1.19 -3.53
C PRO A 529 -7.50 -0.97 -4.29
N ILE A 530 -7.54 -1.42 -5.55
CA ILE A 530 -8.76 -1.59 -6.33
C ILE A 530 -8.84 -3.07 -6.68
N TYR A 531 -9.98 -3.70 -6.38
CA TYR A 531 -10.10 -5.15 -6.47
C TYR A 531 -10.85 -5.61 -7.72
N SER A 532 -10.48 -6.76 -8.28
CA SER A 532 -11.19 -7.39 -9.42
C SER A 532 -12.69 -7.61 -9.13
N SER A 533 -13.05 -7.82 -7.85
CA SER A 533 -14.44 -7.92 -7.40
C SER A 533 -15.29 -6.66 -7.69
N LEU A 534 -14.67 -5.49 -7.84
CA LEU A 534 -15.35 -4.29 -8.32
C LEU A 534 -15.82 -4.49 -9.77
N PHE A 535 -14.96 -4.98 -10.65
CA PHE A 535 -15.27 -5.22 -12.05
C PHE A 535 -16.32 -6.34 -12.22
N GLU A 536 -16.22 -7.40 -11.42
CA GLU A 536 -17.25 -8.44 -11.35
C GLU A 536 -18.61 -7.87 -10.89
N PHE A 537 -18.61 -6.99 -9.87
CA PHE A 537 -19.83 -6.30 -9.45
C PHE A 537 -20.42 -5.48 -10.60
N LEU A 538 -19.60 -4.69 -11.29
CA LEU A 538 -20.04 -3.86 -12.42
C LEU A 538 -20.58 -4.73 -13.57
N LEU A 539 -19.92 -5.84 -13.90
CA LEU A 539 -20.42 -6.83 -14.86
C LEU A 539 -21.80 -7.35 -14.46
N ASN A 540 -21.97 -7.75 -13.19
CA ASN A 540 -23.20 -8.30 -12.65
C ASN A 540 -24.38 -7.31 -12.62
N THR A 541 -24.12 -6.00 -12.75
CA THR A 541 -25.19 -5.01 -12.95
C THR A 541 -25.89 -5.14 -14.31
N GLY A 542 -25.26 -5.82 -15.28
CA GLY A 542 -25.73 -5.92 -16.66
C GLY A 542 -25.59 -4.62 -17.47
N HIS A 543 -25.02 -3.57 -16.89
CA HIS A 543 -24.77 -2.29 -17.57
C HIS A 543 -23.71 -2.46 -18.66
N PRO A 544 -23.88 -1.88 -19.87
CA PRO A 544 -22.94 -2.06 -20.98
C PRO A 544 -21.50 -1.65 -20.64
N LEU A 545 -21.32 -0.57 -19.86
CA LEU A 545 -20.00 -0.14 -19.41
C LEU A 545 -19.34 -1.13 -18.42
N GLY A 546 -20.13 -1.81 -17.58
CA GLY A 546 -19.60 -2.82 -16.66
C GLY A 546 -19.08 -4.04 -17.41
N LEU A 547 -19.78 -4.45 -18.47
CA LEU A 547 -19.33 -5.51 -19.37
C LEU A 547 -18.03 -5.14 -20.10
N TYR A 548 -17.95 -3.94 -20.66
CA TYR A 548 -16.73 -3.46 -21.32
C TYR A 548 -15.54 -3.39 -20.36
N LEU A 549 -15.71 -2.77 -19.19
CA LEU A 549 -14.64 -2.62 -18.20
C LEU A 549 -14.07 -3.97 -17.76
N HIS A 550 -14.93 -4.94 -17.47
CA HIS A 550 -14.49 -6.29 -17.10
C HIS A 550 -13.71 -6.97 -18.24
N ALA A 551 -14.21 -6.89 -19.48
CA ALA A 551 -13.54 -7.49 -20.63
C ALA A 551 -12.15 -6.88 -20.89
N VAL A 552 -12.03 -5.55 -20.84
CA VAL A 552 -10.75 -4.85 -21.03
C VAL A 552 -9.79 -5.14 -19.88
N GLN A 553 -10.26 -5.11 -18.63
CA GLN A 553 -9.45 -5.43 -17.45
C GLN A 553 -8.86 -6.84 -17.56
N THR A 554 -9.68 -7.85 -17.88
CA THR A 554 -9.24 -9.23 -18.04
C THR A 554 -8.20 -9.36 -19.16
N SER A 555 -8.49 -8.80 -20.35
CA SER A 555 -7.57 -8.86 -21.50
C SER A 555 -6.23 -8.18 -21.21
N GLN A 556 -6.25 -7.02 -20.58
CA GLN A 556 -5.03 -6.29 -20.25
C GLN A 556 -4.19 -6.98 -19.18
N GLU A 557 -4.82 -7.59 -18.17
CA GLU A 557 -4.09 -8.38 -17.17
C GLU A 557 -3.40 -9.59 -17.78
N LEU A 558 -4.07 -10.31 -18.69
CA LEU A 558 -3.48 -11.43 -19.42
C LEU A 558 -2.30 -11.00 -20.26
N ASN A 559 -2.49 -9.97 -21.09
CA ASN A 559 -1.43 -9.43 -21.94
C ASN A 559 -0.25 -8.90 -21.10
N PHE A 560 -0.56 -8.26 -19.97
CA PHE A 560 0.46 -7.76 -19.06
C PHE A 560 1.29 -8.92 -18.47
N TYR A 561 0.61 -9.96 -18.00
CA TYR A 561 1.23 -11.11 -17.38
C TYR A 561 2.03 -11.93 -18.38
N GLU A 562 1.50 -12.19 -19.58
CA GLU A 562 2.22 -12.86 -20.66
C GLU A 562 3.55 -12.17 -20.95
N ARG A 563 3.53 -10.82 -20.99
CA ARG A 563 4.74 -10.05 -21.21
C ARG A 563 5.71 -10.11 -20.02
N CYS A 564 5.21 -10.19 -18.78
CA CYS A 564 6.04 -10.45 -17.59
C CYS A 564 6.70 -11.85 -17.61
N CYS A 565 6.05 -12.83 -18.25
CA CYS A 565 6.59 -14.16 -18.47
C CYS A 565 7.57 -14.25 -19.66
N SER A 566 7.77 -13.16 -20.41
CA SER A 566 8.61 -13.12 -21.60
C SER A 566 10.01 -12.54 -21.33
N ASP A 567 10.92 -12.69 -22.29
CA ASP A 567 12.25 -12.06 -22.25
C ASP A 567 12.20 -10.53 -22.47
N LYS A 568 11.02 -9.95 -22.72
CA LYS A 568 10.82 -8.52 -23.00
C LYS A 568 9.72 -7.90 -22.12
N PRO A 569 9.89 -7.92 -20.78
CA PRO A 569 8.94 -7.32 -19.86
C PRO A 569 8.79 -5.80 -20.12
N PHE A 570 7.74 -5.18 -19.57
CA PHE A 570 7.53 -3.72 -19.70
C PHE A 570 8.68 -2.91 -19.10
N ALA A 571 9.24 -3.40 -18.01
CA ALA A 571 10.47 -2.90 -17.41
C ALA A 571 11.32 -4.09 -16.94
N PRO A 572 12.66 -3.97 -16.85
CA PRO A 572 13.53 -5.10 -16.49
C PRO A 572 13.17 -5.81 -15.17
N HIS A 573 12.54 -5.11 -14.22
CA HIS A 573 12.13 -5.67 -12.94
C HIS A 573 10.71 -6.27 -12.94
N MET A 574 9.88 -5.99 -13.95
CA MET A 574 8.50 -6.49 -14.05
C MET A 574 8.48 -7.92 -14.63
N THR A 575 9.07 -8.84 -13.89
CA THR A 575 9.13 -10.27 -14.22
C THR A 575 7.84 -11.00 -13.80
N GLN A 576 7.71 -12.27 -14.16
CA GLN A 576 6.64 -13.13 -13.68
C GLN A 576 6.56 -13.14 -12.14
N ASP A 577 7.70 -13.36 -11.46
CA ASP A 577 7.83 -13.26 -9.99
C ASP A 577 7.23 -11.94 -9.45
N TRP A 578 7.56 -10.82 -10.10
CA TRP A 578 7.08 -9.50 -9.71
C TRP A 578 5.56 -9.38 -9.88
N ALA A 579 5.01 -9.84 -10.99
CA ALA A 579 3.57 -9.78 -11.25
C ALA A 579 2.76 -10.63 -10.27
N VAL A 580 3.23 -11.86 -9.99
CA VAL A 580 2.62 -12.76 -9.00
C VAL A 580 2.64 -12.11 -7.61
N THR A 581 3.77 -11.53 -7.22
CA THR A 581 3.93 -10.89 -5.91
C THR A 581 3.09 -9.61 -5.77
N THR A 582 2.98 -8.81 -6.82
CA THR A 582 2.44 -7.43 -6.73
C THR A 582 0.96 -7.35 -7.08
N LYS A 583 0.47 -8.23 -7.97
CA LYS A 583 -0.88 -8.15 -8.53
C LYS A 583 -1.77 -9.34 -8.20
N SER A 584 -1.22 -10.39 -7.59
CA SER A 584 -1.94 -11.64 -7.37
C SER A 584 -2.02 -12.07 -5.90
N THR A 585 -2.89 -13.03 -5.66
CA THR A 585 -3.07 -13.75 -4.41
C THR A 585 -2.44 -15.13 -4.40
N TRP A 586 -1.63 -15.47 -5.41
CA TRP A 586 -1.06 -16.81 -5.57
C TRP A 586 -0.47 -17.38 -4.27
N PHE A 587 0.45 -16.65 -3.64
CA PHE A 587 1.04 -17.10 -2.38
C PHE A 587 0.04 -17.08 -1.23
N ALA A 588 -0.85 -16.09 -1.19
CA ALA A 588 -1.92 -15.99 -0.19
C ALA A 588 -3.00 -17.06 -0.31
N ALA A 589 -3.10 -17.73 -1.47
CA ALA A 589 -3.88 -18.94 -1.67
C ALA A 589 -3.14 -20.22 -1.18
N GLY A 590 -1.95 -20.07 -0.61
CA GLY A 590 -1.18 -21.15 0.00
C GLY A 590 -0.20 -21.86 -0.94
N HIS A 591 0.01 -21.33 -2.16
CA HIS A 591 0.94 -21.89 -3.14
C HIS A 591 2.39 -21.57 -2.78
N GLU A 592 3.29 -22.52 -3.05
CA GLU A 592 4.71 -22.34 -2.78
C GLU A 592 5.44 -21.60 -3.90
N PRO A 593 6.52 -20.87 -3.58
CA PRO A 593 7.34 -20.14 -4.57
C PRO A 593 8.13 -21.00 -5.55
N ASP A 594 8.27 -22.29 -5.26
CA ASP A 594 8.86 -23.26 -6.17
C ASP A 594 7.80 -24.06 -6.95
N GLU A 595 6.51 -23.79 -6.73
CA GLU A 595 5.46 -24.25 -7.63
C GLU A 595 5.51 -23.45 -8.94
N PRO A 596 5.33 -24.12 -10.09
CA PRO A 596 5.23 -23.42 -11.36
C PRO A 596 4.02 -22.50 -11.34
N TYR A 597 4.24 -21.21 -11.58
CA TYR A 597 3.13 -20.27 -11.65
C TYR A 597 2.18 -20.63 -12.79
N PRO A 598 0.87 -20.39 -12.62
CA PRO A 598 -0.09 -20.55 -13.70
C PRO A 598 0.28 -19.65 -14.88
N MET A 599 -0.07 -20.09 -16.08
CA MET A 599 0.14 -19.32 -17.32
C MET A 599 -1.21 -18.93 -17.91
N GLY A 600 -1.26 -17.76 -18.57
CA GLY A 600 -2.45 -17.27 -19.25
C GLY A 600 -3.68 -17.18 -18.33
N GLU A 601 -4.82 -17.66 -18.83
CA GLU A 601 -6.13 -17.59 -18.14
C GLU A 601 -6.16 -18.29 -16.78
N ALA A 602 -5.30 -19.29 -16.56
CA ALA A 602 -5.22 -19.97 -15.26
C ALA A 602 -4.75 -19.04 -14.13
N MET A 603 -4.17 -17.89 -14.46
CA MET A 603 -3.74 -16.88 -13.49
C MET A 603 -4.87 -15.92 -13.06
N LEU A 604 -5.92 -15.77 -13.88
CA LEU A 604 -7.00 -14.81 -13.64
C LEU A 604 -7.65 -14.92 -12.24
N PRO A 605 -7.97 -16.12 -11.71
CA PRO A 605 -8.57 -16.24 -10.38
C PRO A 605 -7.70 -15.69 -9.25
N PHE A 606 -6.39 -15.54 -9.50
CA PHE A 606 -5.44 -15.04 -8.52
C PHE A 606 -5.20 -13.55 -8.68
N PHE A 607 -5.46 -12.94 -9.84
CA PHE A 607 -5.36 -11.49 -9.98
C PHE A 607 -6.47 -10.80 -9.21
N THR A 608 -6.06 -10.07 -8.18
CA THR A 608 -6.99 -9.38 -7.30
C THR A 608 -6.82 -7.89 -7.31
N LYS A 609 -5.67 -7.38 -7.80
CA LYS A 609 -5.35 -5.95 -7.74
C LYS A 609 -5.29 -5.34 -9.13
N VAL A 610 -6.25 -4.45 -9.36
CA VAL A 610 -6.29 -3.57 -10.52
C VAL A 610 -5.59 -2.26 -10.14
N ILE A 611 -4.83 -1.70 -11.07
CA ILE A 611 -4.13 -0.43 -10.87
C ILE A 611 -4.88 0.61 -11.68
N GLY A 612 -5.78 1.34 -11.03
CA GLY A 612 -6.40 2.52 -11.62
C GLY A 612 -5.48 3.71 -11.44
N TYR A 613 -5.15 4.47 -12.48
CA TYR A 613 -4.34 5.69 -12.32
C TYR A 613 -5.21 6.96 -12.33
N ASP A 614 -6.08 7.10 -13.32
CA ASP A 614 -6.80 8.36 -13.59
C ASP A 614 -7.92 8.62 -12.58
N ALA A 615 -8.56 7.54 -12.08
CA ALA A 615 -9.59 7.64 -11.06
C ALA A 615 -9.08 8.30 -9.76
N LEU A 616 -7.77 8.22 -9.48
CA LEU A 616 -7.17 8.88 -8.32
C LEU A 616 -7.10 10.39 -8.53
N ALA A 617 -6.68 10.81 -9.73
CA ALA A 617 -6.67 12.21 -10.12
C ALA A 617 -8.09 12.81 -10.09
N VAL A 618 -9.11 12.03 -10.47
CA VAL A 618 -10.53 12.42 -10.34
C VAL A 618 -10.91 12.69 -8.88
N VAL A 619 -10.59 11.78 -7.95
CA VAL A 619 -10.83 12.04 -6.52
C VAL A 619 -10.05 13.26 -6.06
N GLY A 620 -8.81 13.44 -6.53
CA GLY A 620 -8.01 14.65 -6.32
C GLY A 620 -8.65 15.95 -6.81
N ALA A 621 -9.47 15.89 -7.85
CA ALA A 621 -10.15 17.05 -8.42
C ALA A 621 -11.49 17.39 -7.73
N SER A 622 -11.95 16.58 -6.77
CA SER A 622 -13.23 16.79 -6.06
C SER A 622 -13.25 18.00 -5.12
N GLY A 623 -12.08 18.59 -4.83
CA GLY A 623 -11.91 19.77 -3.98
C GLY A 623 -11.12 19.46 -2.71
N GLU A 624 -10.42 20.46 -2.21
CA GLU A 624 -9.54 20.31 -1.04
C GLU A 624 -10.29 19.94 0.24
N ASP A 625 -11.51 20.45 0.41
CA ASP A 625 -12.42 20.11 1.51
C ASP A 625 -12.85 18.64 1.49
N VAL A 626 -13.06 18.04 0.31
CA VAL A 626 -13.31 16.59 0.19
C VAL A 626 -12.06 15.82 0.63
N LEU A 627 -10.88 16.19 0.11
CA LEU A 627 -9.62 15.53 0.46
C LEU A 627 -9.31 15.61 1.96
N GLN A 628 -9.61 16.74 2.59
CA GLN A 628 -9.44 16.96 4.03
C GLN A 628 -10.47 16.19 4.86
N HIS A 629 -11.75 16.23 4.48
CA HIS A 629 -12.83 15.53 5.18
C HIS A 629 -12.53 14.03 5.33
N PHE A 630 -12.01 13.41 4.27
CA PHE A 630 -11.67 11.99 4.27
C PHE A 630 -10.21 11.68 4.66
N GLY A 631 -9.41 12.70 4.97
CA GLY A 631 -7.98 12.52 5.28
C GLY A 631 -7.22 11.79 4.17
N ILE A 632 -7.57 12.06 2.90
CA ILE A 632 -6.99 11.38 1.73
C ILE A 632 -5.54 11.79 1.54
N VAL A 633 -5.23 13.09 1.65
CA VAL A 633 -3.86 13.61 1.53
C VAL A 633 -3.25 13.75 2.92
N LYS A 634 -1.99 13.32 3.07
CA LYS A 634 -1.22 13.41 4.31
C LYS A 634 0.00 14.32 4.12
N PRO A 635 0.49 14.97 5.18
CA PRO A 635 1.74 15.71 5.13
C PRO A 635 2.92 14.80 4.77
N LEU A 636 3.86 15.32 3.96
CA LEU A 636 5.13 14.68 3.67
C LEU A 636 6.00 14.60 4.94
N LYS A 637 6.67 13.46 5.13
CA LYS A 637 7.56 13.17 6.27
C LYS A 637 8.96 12.81 5.82
N LYS A 638 9.13 12.12 4.69
CA LYS A 638 10.42 11.62 4.18
C LYS A 638 10.97 12.47 3.04
N ARG A 639 10.09 13.04 2.22
CA ARG A 639 10.37 13.77 0.98
C ARG A 639 9.97 15.23 1.09
N LEU A 640 10.55 15.94 2.06
CA LEU A 640 10.32 17.37 2.26
C LEU A 640 10.79 18.21 1.06
N ASP A 641 11.69 17.68 0.23
CA ASP A 641 12.11 18.25 -1.06
C ASP A 641 10.95 18.39 -2.05
N ALA A 642 9.93 17.52 -1.95
CA ALA A 642 8.73 17.57 -2.78
C ALA A 642 7.64 18.49 -2.21
N ASN A 643 7.86 19.14 -1.07
CA ASN A 643 6.88 20.01 -0.45
C ASN A 643 6.95 21.43 -1.05
N HIS A 644 6.09 21.69 -2.04
CA HIS A 644 5.97 23.01 -2.67
C HIS A 644 4.59 23.64 -2.38
N PRO A 645 4.51 24.94 -2.08
CA PRO A 645 3.25 25.59 -1.71
C PRO A 645 2.19 25.60 -2.83
N LEU A 646 2.62 25.60 -4.10
CA LEU A 646 1.71 25.63 -5.26
C LEU A 646 1.60 24.30 -6.01
N HIS A 647 2.61 23.43 -5.92
CA HIS A 647 2.76 22.27 -6.83
C HIS A 647 2.92 20.99 -6.02
N ARG A 648 1.83 20.27 -5.80
CA ARG A 648 1.78 19.13 -4.89
C ARG A 648 1.98 17.81 -5.62
N LEU A 649 2.85 16.95 -5.09
CA LEU A 649 3.00 15.56 -5.53
C LEU A 649 2.31 14.62 -4.54
N ILE A 650 1.44 13.75 -5.05
CA ILE A 650 0.77 12.70 -4.29
C ILE A 650 1.32 11.34 -4.72
N GLY A 651 1.94 10.64 -3.78
CA GLY A 651 2.80 9.49 -4.03
C GLY A 651 4.13 9.95 -4.64
N VAL A 652 5.15 10.21 -3.84
CA VAL A 652 6.42 10.74 -4.34
C VAL A 652 7.33 9.57 -4.76
N PRO A 653 7.69 9.43 -6.05
CA PRO A 653 8.55 8.34 -6.52
C PRO A 653 9.95 8.47 -5.93
N LYS A 654 10.62 7.32 -5.77
CA LYS A 654 12.05 7.28 -5.43
C LYS A 654 12.85 8.14 -6.43
N SER A 655 13.77 8.97 -5.94
CA SER A 655 14.74 9.62 -6.84
C SER A 655 15.95 8.70 -7.00
N ASP A 656 16.45 8.57 -8.22
CA ASP A 656 17.77 8.01 -8.44
C ASP A 656 18.78 9.12 -8.09
N GLY A 657 19.67 8.86 -7.14
CA GLY A 657 20.66 9.86 -6.74
C GLY A 657 21.57 10.21 -7.91
N LYS A 658 22.09 11.44 -7.93
CA LYS A 658 23.09 11.84 -8.92
C LYS A 658 24.47 11.42 -8.41
N GLY A 659 25.10 10.45 -9.06
CA GLY A 659 26.44 9.98 -8.70
C GLY A 659 26.42 8.98 -7.54
N ASP A 660 27.24 9.23 -6.52
CA ASP A 660 27.38 8.35 -5.33
C ASP A 660 26.34 8.65 -4.23
N ASP A 661 25.47 9.64 -4.41
CA ASP A 661 24.42 9.96 -3.44
C ASP A 661 23.31 8.90 -3.47
N ASP A 662 22.91 8.49 -2.28
CA ASP A 662 21.75 7.64 -2.08
C ASP A 662 20.51 8.43 -2.42
N GLY A 663 19.92 8.14 -3.58
CA GLY A 663 18.64 8.71 -3.98
C GLY A 663 17.58 8.64 -2.89
N LEU A 664 16.66 9.60 -2.85
CA LEU A 664 15.68 9.74 -1.77
C LEU A 664 14.59 8.67 -1.90
N PRO A 665 14.06 8.15 -0.77
CA PRO A 665 13.09 7.07 -0.79
C PRO A 665 11.76 7.47 -1.44
N GLU A 666 10.98 6.46 -1.81
CA GLU A 666 9.57 6.64 -2.15
C GLU A 666 8.75 7.03 -0.90
N GLU A 667 7.71 7.85 -1.09
CA GLU A 667 6.79 8.23 -0.01
C GLU A 667 5.32 8.20 -0.43
N GLU A 668 4.51 7.44 0.31
CA GLU A 668 3.05 7.39 0.20
C GLU A 668 2.39 8.41 1.13
N ASN A 669 2.36 9.68 0.72
CA ASN A 669 1.75 10.79 1.47
C ASN A 669 0.22 10.87 1.34
N PHE A 670 -0.48 9.73 1.41
CA PHE A 670 -1.93 9.65 1.23
C PHE A 670 -2.56 8.45 1.97
N ASN A 671 -3.89 8.33 1.92
CA ASN A 671 -4.66 7.21 2.45
C ASN A 671 -5.15 6.31 1.31
N GLY A 672 -4.31 5.35 0.87
CA GLY A 672 -4.64 4.44 -0.24
C GLY A 672 -5.92 3.65 -0.02
N LYS A 673 -6.18 3.16 1.21
CA LYS A 673 -7.41 2.43 1.52
C LYS A 673 -8.65 3.29 1.27
N MET A 674 -8.71 4.50 1.83
CA MET A 674 -9.85 5.40 1.64
C MET A 674 -10.02 5.81 0.18
N LEU A 675 -8.91 5.97 -0.56
CA LEU A 675 -8.95 6.26 -1.99
C LEU A 675 -9.56 5.09 -2.80
N GLY A 676 -9.22 3.86 -2.46
CA GLY A 676 -9.85 2.66 -3.02
C GLY A 676 -11.35 2.58 -2.72
N VAL A 677 -11.76 2.90 -1.49
CA VAL A 677 -13.18 3.01 -1.10
C VAL A 677 -13.89 4.07 -1.93
N ALA A 678 -13.31 5.26 -2.06
CA ALA A 678 -13.87 6.36 -2.84
C ALA A 678 -14.10 5.95 -4.30
N ILE A 679 -13.10 5.34 -4.94
CA ILE A 679 -13.20 4.88 -6.34
C ILE A 679 -14.28 3.80 -6.47
N SER A 680 -14.29 2.80 -5.59
CA SER A 680 -15.31 1.74 -5.60
C SER A 680 -16.72 2.32 -5.42
N ALA A 681 -16.91 3.20 -4.43
CA ALA A 681 -18.18 3.85 -4.13
C ALA A 681 -18.69 4.69 -5.31
N LEU A 682 -17.82 5.48 -5.94
CA LEU A 682 -18.16 6.32 -7.08
C LEU A 682 -18.47 5.49 -8.33
N MET A 683 -17.67 4.46 -8.62
CA MET A 683 -17.91 3.58 -9.76
C MET A 683 -19.23 2.82 -9.65
N LYS A 684 -19.46 2.17 -8.49
CA LYS A 684 -20.72 1.46 -8.24
C LYS A 684 -21.88 2.42 -8.26
N GLY A 685 -21.78 3.52 -7.53
CA GLY A 685 -22.88 4.46 -7.41
C GLY A 685 -23.22 5.15 -8.72
N SER A 686 -22.26 5.38 -9.61
CA SER A 686 -22.51 5.92 -10.95
C SER A 686 -23.50 5.08 -11.77
N ILE A 687 -23.31 3.76 -11.78
CA ILE A 687 -24.19 2.81 -12.48
C ILE A 687 -25.48 2.57 -11.69
N LEU A 688 -25.37 2.36 -10.38
CA LEU A 688 -26.51 2.07 -9.53
C LEU A 688 -27.48 3.25 -9.47
N SER A 689 -26.99 4.49 -9.37
CA SER A 689 -27.83 5.69 -9.35
C SER A 689 -28.63 5.83 -10.63
N PHE A 690 -28.00 5.59 -11.79
CA PHE A 690 -28.68 5.57 -13.08
C PHE A 690 -29.77 4.48 -13.13
N GLN A 691 -29.45 3.24 -12.77
CA GLN A 691 -30.40 2.13 -12.78
C GLN A 691 -31.55 2.30 -11.77
N GLN A 692 -31.31 3.00 -10.66
CA GLN A 692 -32.29 3.29 -9.61
C GLN A 692 -33.06 4.60 -9.87
N GLY A 693 -32.73 5.35 -10.92
CA GLY A 693 -33.39 6.60 -11.27
C GLY A 693 -33.13 7.74 -10.26
N LEU A 694 -31.95 7.76 -9.63
CA LEU A 694 -31.59 8.81 -8.68
C LEU A 694 -31.13 10.06 -9.42
N SER A 695 -31.72 11.21 -9.07
CA SER A 695 -31.32 12.52 -9.61
C SER A 695 -30.07 13.07 -8.94
#